data_AF-A0A3D1DIG6-F1
#
_entry.id   AF-A0A3D1DIG6-F1
#
_cell.length_a   1.000
_cell.length_b   1.000
_cell.length_c   1.000
_cell.angle_alpha   90.00
_cell.angle_beta   90.00
_cell.angle_gamma   90.00
#
_symmetry.space_group_name_H-M   'P 1'
#
loop_
_entity.id
_entity.type
_entity.pdbx_description
1 polymer ?
#
loop_
_entity_poly.entity_id
_entity_poly.type
_entity_poly.pdbx_seq_one_letter_code
_entity_poly.pdbx_strand_id
1 'polypeptide(L)'
;MWTDGGPVPGPQVSGVEELVMTSRRWIANCVTLTVFCCMGLSPATAGGPGEGSVTMPDRGICAHRGASDTHPENTIEAFREAIRLGAQMIEFDVTFSRDGQLVLIHDSTVDRTTNGKGAVASLTLEELKKLDAGGWKDKRFAGVRMPTLDEALVMMPENIWLNVHLKETPGQAEKLAGQVAGRIVAHRRQHQAFLACGARAAAAARRAHAEIKICNMERQANSRRYVDETIAAKTAFIQLLGGATVDPAHTRLLKQHKIRINYCCANEAGKVAGLFAAGVEFPLVDRVGAMIQVAEKQGVARLLPVFRSRLKQAGLKTPLSTLLEQRSLGGGAATQGLALGKTHNFASNARTICRFDKNWKLIEQKTIRIDGVNHFGAIDYHDGFLWAGLLHGPEGGKYDKTLDRGKVAKIRASDLSVVQTWDITKDLTWIDPVCFDGTHLWVGDLRDLGIHRYRFDGDRIVRDGVFRYPGAMHFSQGVRIAGGKLYSIHTFGSMDGLFEFDLPKTLDKTVQRPTRVWEIAETRMHLEGFDFVPGHPDQIWHSQGGQVDRYRLAGVKAVAGGNPRGALFPVVLQQASAAARVRVTDLGAVADGKTDCLAAIHKAISQVVAVGGGTVVFPPAKQPYLVSGTVVIRSSNVKLSGKGATIKLADGAANGTKAKRTTDSQVHVLWVAGKPDKPVQRVEIRGLTVDANIYRQDDYYNPRAIVVEHGHLVKVRDVTILRPFVGLDIGAGSSDCEVRGCVVEDWLEDGFDASGDADKGSEAITTNIRFIDCHARGAPKSTGNAWEIEDGVRHVRVVDCSVSDVPRGNAFGIRNHWKAGPVDVSRDIQLRRVRIERVGGKYGIYSHSAPRERFPTNRLVDVSLYDVQCQAPVLFYGPMESVRIVGGRFGVIHLGWDYGSKSSREPGEPRPLTDTRVWIRNVQARGLNIHAGAGRFTLSNVLIDASGKTPVSHAVRIVGGRNRVGLSNCTITGAGKIGLALEGDAAPRVVDSIIWGSPLAVGLGSGQATFSHCCLQGGVPKGAGDRGNNQDTDPQFWKVAGRRFLLSDKPADGRGASPCIDAGSRLGAFRGFDELTTRADGGRDTGKTDLGFHYPLNAVD
;
A
#
# COMPACT_ATOMS: atom_id res chain seq x y z
N MET A 1 -55.41 11.74 -34.24
CA MET A 1 -56.77 11.65 -34.79
C MET A 1 -57.72 11.45 -33.62
N TRP A 2 -58.68 12.38 -33.55
CA TRP A 2 -59.98 12.46 -32.87
C TRP A 2 -60.39 11.32 -31.91
N THR A 3 -60.66 11.62 -30.63
CA THR A 3 -61.98 11.97 -30.00
C THR A 3 -62.87 10.71 -29.84
N ASP A 4 -63.74 10.47 -28.86
CA ASP A 4 -64.70 11.21 -28.02
C ASP A 4 -65.02 10.28 -26.80
N GLY A 5 -65.71 10.57 -25.70
CA GLY A 5 -66.60 11.64 -25.24
C GLY A 5 -67.20 11.19 -23.88
N GLY A 6 -67.56 12.13 -22.99
CA GLY A 6 -68.25 11.85 -21.70
C GLY A 6 -69.74 11.54 -21.87
N PRO A 7 -70.65 11.84 -20.90
CA PRO A 7 -70.53 12.18 -19.46
C PRO A 7 -71.55 11.36 -18.56
N VAL A 8 -71.35 11.21 -17.22
CA VAL A 8 -72.11 11.78 -16.03
C VAL A 8 -73.61 11.35 -15.91
N PRO A 9 -74.33 11.24 -14.74
CA PRO A 9 -74.05 11.53 -13.29
C PRO A 9 -74.44 10.42 -12.25
N GLY A 10 -74.16 10.66 -10.95
CA GLY A 10 -74.65 9.90 -9.76
C GLY A 10 -76.12 10.16 -9.40
N PRO A 11 -76.60 10.08 -8.11
CA PRO A 11 -75.89 9.92 -6.82
C PRO A 11 -76.62 9.08 -5.70
N GLN A 12 -76.07 9.13 -4.47
CA GLN A 12 -76.67 9.00 -3.11
C GLN A 12 -76.83 7.61 -2.41
N VAL A 13 -76.01 7.34 -1.37
CA VAL A 13 -76.23 7.24 0.13
C VAL A 13 -77.21 6.11 0.54
N SER A 14 -77.00 5.19 1.50
CA SER A 14 -76.42 5.22 2.86
C SER A 14 -76.29 3.78 3.44
N GLY A 15 -75.42 3.54 4.43
CA GLY A 15 -75.52 2.37 5.33
C GLY A 15 -74.17 1.88 5.86
N VAL A 16 -74.04 1.73 7.18
CA VAL A 16 -72.80 1.62 7.97
C VAL A 16 -72.59 0.18 8.47
N GLU A 17 -71.37 -0.37 8.42
CA GLU A 17 -70.65 -1.03 9.55
C GLU A 17 -69.27 -1.61 9.19
N GLU A 18 -68.27 -1.17 9.97
CA GLU A 18 -67.06 -1.82 10.50
C GLU A 18 -65.80 -2.28 9.71
N LEU A 19 -64.68 -1.99 10.39
CA LEU A 19 -63.34 -2.64 10.46
C LEU A 19 -62.14 -2.19 9.55
N VAL A 20 -61.18 -1.55 10.25
CA VAL A 20 -59.71 -1.79 10.28
C VAL A 20 -58.75 -1.05 9.33
N MET A 21 -57.96 -0.19 10.01
CA MET A 21 -56.55 0.22 9.82
C MET A 21 -56.08 0.97 8.56
N THR A 22 -56.31 2.28 8.64
CA THR A 22 -55.29 3.36 8.70
C THR A 22 -54.11 3.35 7.71
N SER A 23 -54.20 4.28 6.76
CA SER A 23 -53.06 4.98 6.18
C SER A 23 -53.26 6.51 6.27
N ARG A 24 -52.15 7.23 6.47
CA ARG A 24 -51.80 8.56 5.93
C ARG A 24 -52.78 9.75 6.06
N ARG A 25 -52.25 10.76 6.78
CA ARG A 25 -52.29 12.24 6.58
C ARG A 25 -53.63 12.99 6.63
N TRP A 26 -53.67 13.95 7.55
CA TRP A 26 -54.60 15.08 7.57
C TRP A 26 -54.27 16.15 6.50
N ILE A 27 -55.34 16.66 5.89
CA ILE A 27 -55.52 17.78 4.94
C ILE A 27 -55.84 19.04 5.82
N ALA A 28 -55.60 20.31 5.49
CA ALA A 28 -56.20 21.09 4.42
C ALA A 28 -55.68 22.55 4.44
N ASN A 29 -55.52 23.18 3.27
CA ASN A 29 -56.55 24.10 2.77
C ASN A 29 -56.30 24.58 1.33
N CYS A 30 -57.39 24.49 0.56
CA CYS A 30 -57.71 24.77 -0.84
C CYS A 30 -57.41 26.19 -1.38
N VAL A 31 -57.20 26.38 -2.70
CA VAL A 31 -58.22 26.64 -3.78
C VAL A 31 -57.49 27.02 -5.10
N THR A 32 -57.73 26.20 -6.14
CA THR A 32 -57.97 26.39 -7.60
C THR A 32 -57.96 27.82 -8.24
N LEU A 33 -57.74 28.11 -9.54
CA LEU A 33 -57.39 27.44 -10.83
C LEU A 33 -57.34 28.54 -11.95
N THR A 34 -56.74 28.24 -13.12
CA THR A 34 -57.09 28.74 -14.50
C THR A 34 -56.35 30.01 -15.03
N VAL A 35 -55.84 30.20 -16.26
CA VAL A 35 -55.27 29.41 -17.40
C VAL A 35 -54.87 30.41 -18.54
N PHE A 36 -53.85 30.05 -19.33
CA PHE A 36 -53.47 30.46 -20.72
C PHE A 36 -52.80 31.81 -21.11
N CYS A 37 -51.60 31.61 -21.71
CA CYS A 37 -51.04 32.19 -22.96
C CYS A 37 -50.13 33.44 -22.96
N CYS A 38 -48.82 33.14 -23.11
CA CYS A 38 -47.85 33.72 -24.05
C CYS A 38 -47.77 35.25 -24.25
N MET A 39 -46.76 35.87 -23.62
CA MET A 39 -45.64 36.54 -24.30
C MET A 39 -44.52 36.77 -23.27
N GLY A 40 -43.28 36.64 -23.72
CA GLY A 40 -42.11 36.40 -22.88
C GLY A 40 -41.76 37.53 -21.90
N LEU A 41 -41.22 37.11 -20.75
CA LEU A 41 -40.18 37.74 -19.94
C LEU A 41 -39.97 36.80 -18.72
N SER A 42 -38.88 36.04 -18.71
CA SER A 42 -38.50 35.25 -17.52
C SER A 42 -38.01 36.18 -16.41
N PRO A 43 -38.60 36.21 -15.21
CA PRO A 43 -37.96 36.79 -14.05
C PRO A 43 -36.98 35.77 -13.47
N ALA A 44 -35.76 36.23 -13.22
CA ALA A 44 -34.71 35.49 -12.54
C ALA A 44 -35.22 34.90 -11.22
N THR A 45 -35.22 33.58 -11.12
CA THR A 45 -35.48 32.87 -9.87
C THR A 45 -34.30 33.11 -8.93
N ALA A 46 -34.60 33.70 -7.78
CA ALA A 46 -33.70 33.78 -6.64
C ALA A 46 -33.28 32.36 -6.22
N GLY A 47 -32.01 32.04 -6.41
CA GLY A 47 -31.40 30.82 -5.91
C GLY A 47 -31.30 30.83 -4.39
N GLY A 48 -31.58 29.69 -3.76
CA GLY A 48 -31.30 29.43 -2.35
C GLY A 48 -29.81 29.58 -2.00
N PRO A 49 -29.42 29.45 -0.72
CA PRO A 49 -28.07 29.76 -0.26
C PRO A 49 -27.05 28.84 -0.97
N GLY A 50 -26.35 29.42 -1.96
CA GLY A 50 -25.42 28.72 -2.83
C GLY A 50 -24.10 28.41 -2.11
N GLU A 51 -23.45 27.35 -2.56
CA GLU A 51 -22.10 26.95 -2.17
C GLU A 51 -21.12 28.15 -2.13
N GLY A 52 -20.75 28.58 -0.91
CA GLY A 52 -19.61 29.43 -0.54
C GLY A 52 -19.19 30.54 -1.52
N SER A 53 -19.80 31.72 -1.43
CA SER A 53 -19.27 32.93 -2.09
C SER A 53 -17.97 33.36 -1.41
N VAL A 54 -16.89 33.49 -2.17
CA VAL A 54 -15.64 34.07 -1.68
C VAL A 54 -15.79 35.58 -1.51
N THR A 55 -15.48 36.09 -0.31
CA THR A 55 -15.57 37.53 0.02
C THR A 55 -14.19 38.15 0.18
N MET A 56 -14.13 39.49 0.13
CA MET A 56 -12.89 40.21 0.43
C MET A 56 -12.49 40.05 1.89
N PRO A 57 -11.19 39.78 2.19
CA PRO A 57 -10.69 39.93 3.54
C PRO A 57 -10.93 41.35 4.08
N ASP A 58 -11.19 41.52 5.37
CA ASP A 58 -11.39 42.86 5.94
C ASP A 58 -10.10 43.70 5.94
N ARG A 59 -8.97 43.03 6.12
CA ARG A 59 -7.62 43.60 6.07
C ARG A 59 -6.60 42.50 5.77
N GLY A 60 -5.39 42.87 5.36
CA GLY A 60 -4.38 41.90 4.97
C GLY A 60 -3.09 42.52 4.46
N ILE A 61 -2.16 41.67 4.05
CA ILE A 61 -0.97 42.08 3.31
C ILE A 61 -1.26 42.01 1.82
N CYS A 62 -0.87 43.07 1.11
CA CYS A 62 -0.77 43.09 -0.34
C CYS A 62 0.68 42.86 -0.75
N ALA A 63 0.96 41.78 -1.46
CA ALA A 63 2.29 41.45 -1.96
C ALA A 63 2.61 42.29 -3.18
N HIS A 64 3.49 43.29 -3.04
CA HIS A 64 3.85 44.24 -4.09
C HIS A 64 4.72 43.54 -5.14
N ARG A 65 4.17 43.41 -6.36
CA ARG A 65 4.77 42.64 -7.47
C ARG A 65 5.05 41.18 -7.12
N GLY A 66 4.25 40.61 -6.20
CA GLY A 66 4.48 39.30 -5.59
C GLY A 66 5.42 39.34 -4.38
N ALA A 67 6.06 38.22 -4.03
CA ALA A 67 7.06 38.17 -2.96
C ALA A 67 8.43 38.70 -3.44
N SER A 68 8.45 39.96 -3.88
CA SER A 68 9.56 40.60 -4.61
C SER A 68 10.87 40.73 -3.82
N ASP A 69 10.83 40.65 -2.49
CA ASP A 69 12.03 40.58 -1.64
C ASP A 69 12.85 39.32 -1.91
N THR A 70 12.20 38.17 -2.10
CA THR A 70 12.85 36.85 -2.21
C THR A 70 12.80 36.23 -3.61
N HIS A 71 11.90 36.70 -4.47
CA HIS A 71 11.66 36.20 -5.83
C HIS A 71 11.69 37.35 -6.85
N PRO A 72 11.94 37.08 -8.14
CA PRO A 72 11.96 38.14 -9.16
C PRO A 72 10.57 38.78 -9.29
N GLU A 73 10.51 40.11 -9.22
CA GLU A 73 9.25 40.86 -9.23
C GLU A 73 8.43 40.65 -10.52
N ASN A 74 7.10 40.72 -10.41
CA ASN A 74 6.16 40.55 -11.53
C ASN A 74 6.30 39.22 -12.30
N THR A 75 6.75 38.14 -11.64
CA THR A 75 6.80 36.78 -12.23
C THR A 75 5.84 35.80 -11.56
N ILE A 76 5.55 34.69 -12.24
CA ILE A 76 4.70 33.60 -11.72
C ILE A 76 5.30 33.01 -10.42
N GLU A 77 6.62 32.95 -10.32
CA GLU A 77 7.36 32.46 -9.14
C GLU A 77 7.12 33.36 -7.93
N ALA A 78 7.19 34.69 -8.11
CA ALA A 78 6.91 35.63 -7.02
C ALA A 78 5.44 35.59 -6.58
N PHE A 79 4.51 35.37 -7.51
CA PHE A 79 3.09 35.20 -7.16
C PHE A 79 2.85 33.90 -6.41
N ARG A 80 3.41 32.77 -6.89
CA ARG A 80 3.34 31.47 -6.19
C ARG A 80 3.87 31.57 -4.76
N GLU A 81 4.98 32.28 -4.55
CA GLU A 81 5.51 32.48 -3.21
C GLU A 81 4.57 33.35 -2.34
N ALA A 82 4.00 34.44 -2.88
CA ALA A 82 3.04 35.26 -2.15
C ALA A 82 1.80 34.46 -1.71
N ILE A 83 1.29 33.59 -2.60
CA ILE A 83 0.19 32.65 -2.30
C ILE A 83 0.59 31.70 -1.18
N ARG A 84 1.77 31.07 -1.28
CA ARG A 84 2.30 30.15 -0.27
C ARG A 84 2.46 30.80 1.11
N LEU A 85 2.89 32.06 1.13
CA LEU A 85 3.05 32.84 2.37
C LEU A 85 1.69 33.25 2.97
N GLY A 86 0.60 33.12 2.22
CA GLY A 86 -0.76 33.42 2.69
C GLY A 86 -1.13 34.90 2.59
N ALA A 87 -0.60 35.61 1.59
CA ALA A 87 -1.00 36.99 1.30
C ALA A 87 -2.47 37.08 0.91
N GLN A 88 -3.16 38.13 1.37
CA GLN A 88 -4.58 38.36 1.07
C GLN A 88 -4.78 38.99 -0.31
N MET A 89 -3.75 39.71 -0.79
CA MET A 89 -3.79 40.42 -2.06
C MET A 89 -2.41 40.35 -2.72
N ILE A 90 -2.38 40.35 -4.04
CA ILE A 90 -1.16 40.49 -4.85
C ILE A 90 -1.35 41.69 -5.75
N GLU A 91 -0.35 42.56 -5.76
CA GLU A 91 -0.24 43.65 -6.72
C GLU A 91 0.71 43.24 -7.85
N PHE A 92 0.40 43.66 -9.07
CA PHE A 92 1.28 43.54 -10.22
C PHE A 92 0.97 44.60 -11.26
N ASP A 93 1.97 44.88 -12.07
CA ASP A 93 1.96 45.94 -13.07
C ASP A 93 1.66 45.39 -14.46
N VAL A 94 0.78 46.05 -15.21
CA VAL A 94 0.42 45.64 -16.58
C VAL A 94 0.71 46.75 -17.59
N THR A 95 1.34 46.38 -18.70
CA THR A 95 1.61 47.26 -19.84
C THR A 95 1.48 46.53 -21.18
N PHE A 96 1.64 47.25 -22.29
CA PHE A 96 1.64 46.69 -23.64
C PHE A 96 3.04 46.34 -24.15
N SER A 97 3.16 45.20 -24.83
CA SER A 97 4.21 44.93 -25.80
C SER A 97 3.94 45.66 -27.14
N ARG A 98 4.92 45.66 -28.06
CA ARG A 98 4.82 46.24 -29.42
C ARG A 98 3.61 45.73 -30.20
N ASP A 99 3.35 44.43 -30.11
CA ASP A 99 2.24 43.72 -30.76
C ASP A 99 0.93 43.75 -29.95
N GLY A 100 0.84 44.61 -28.93
CA GLY A 100 -0.38 44.87 -28.18
C GLY A 100 -0.78 43.76 -27.21
N GLN A 101 0.15 42.89 -26.82
CA GLN A 101 -0.08 41.89 -25.78
C GLN A 101 0.12 42.50 -24.39
N LEU A 102 -0.66 42.01 -23.41
CA LEU A 102 -0.61 42.50 -22.03
C LEU A 102 0.46 41.72 -21.24
N VAL A 103 1.55 42.39 -20.87
CA VAL A 103 2.70 41.80 -20.18
C VAL A 103 2.88 42.39 -18.79
N LEU A 104 3.47 41.60 -17.88
CA LEU A 104 3.70 42.01 -16.50
C LEU A 104 5.13 42.50 -16.28
N ILE A 105 5.26 43.82 -16.08
CA ILE A 105 6.53 44.48 -15.76
C ILE A 105 6.27 45.88 -15.21
N HIS A 106 7.07 46.28 -14.23
CA HIS A 106 6.95 47.59 -13.61
C HIS A 106 7.54 48.72 -14.45
N ASP A 107 8.76 48.53 -14.95
CA ASP A 107 9.54 49.57 -15.61
C ASP A 107 9.10 49.72 -17.08
N SER A 108 9.32 50.90 -17.67
CA SER A 108 9.08 51.13 -19.10
C SER A 108 10.09 50.42 -20.01
N THR A 109 11.19 49.92 -19.44
CA THR A 109 12.29 49.22 -20.11
C THR A 109 12.55 47.88 -19.45
N VAL A 110 13.08 46.91 -20.21
CA VAL A 110 13.38 45.56 -19.69
C VAL A 110 14.72 45.48 -18.92
N ASP A 111 15.52 46.55 -18.97
CA ASP A 111 16.93 46.60 -18.60
C ASP A 111 17.24 46.14 -17.16
N ARG A 112 16.43 46.54 -16.18
CA ARG A 112 16.70 46.27 -14.76
C ARG A 112 16.37 44.84 -14.36
N THR A 113 15.26 44.30 -14.87
CA THR A 113 14.66 43.04 -14.40
C THR A 113 14.77 41.91 -15.41
N THR A 114 15.60 42.08 -16.44
CA THR A 114 15.87 41.02 -17.41
C THR A 114 17.32 41.03 -17.89
N ASN A 115 17.69 40.06 -18.70
CA ASN A 115 18.96 40.07 -19.44
C ASN A 115 18.91 40.84 -20.79
N GLY A 116 17.80 41.50 -21.10
CA GLY A 116 17.61 42.29 -22.32
C GLY A 116 17.86 43.79 -22.13
N LYS A 117 17.68 44.58 -23.19
CA LYS A 117 17.70 46.04 -23.15
C LYS A 117 16.60 46.63 -24.05
N GLY A 118 16.12 47.81 -23.70
CA GLY A 118 15.20 48.62 -24.51
C GLY A 118 13.80 48.75 -23.92
N ALA A 119 12.98 49.59 -24.57
CA ALA A 119 11.61 49.85 -24.15
C ALA A 119 10.72 48.62 -24.37
N VAL A 120 9.86 48.31 -23.38
CA VAL A 120 8.90 47.19 -23.47
C VAL A 120 7.98 47.37 -24.67
N ALA A 121 7.54 48.60 -24.92
CA ALA A 121 6.67 48.97 -26.05
C ALA A 121 7.33 48.79 -27.43
N SER A 122 8.65 48.55 -27.50
CA SER A 122 9.39 48.30 -28.74
C SER A 122 9.60 46.81 -29.03
N LEU A 123 9.25 45.92 -28.11
CA LEU A 123 9.46 44.47 -28.21
C LEU A 123 8.14 43.71 -28.35
N THR A 124 8.07 42.68 -29.20
CA THR A 124 6.90 41.77 -29.26
C THR A 124 6.85 40.84 -28.07
N LEU A 125 5.70 40.20 -27.82
CA LEU A 125 5.60 39.16 -26.81
C LEU A 125 6.60 38.03 -27.03
N GLU A 126 6.83 37.62 -28.29
CA GLU A 126 7.80 36.57 -28.62
C GLU A 126 9.23 36.97 -28.23
N GLU A 127 9.63 38.22 -28.51
CA GLU A 127 10.93 38.77 -28.12
C GLU A 127 11.04 38.84 -26.58
N LEU A 128 10.02 39.34 -25.89
CA LEU A 128 9.97 39.42 -24.43
C LEU A 128 10.04 38.05 -23.76
N LYS A 129 9.38 37.02 -24.32
CA LYS A 129 9.40 35.64 -23.81
C LYS A 129 10.77 34.97 -23.96
N LYS A 130 11.67 35.48 -24.80
CA LYS A 130 13.05 34.96 -24.93
C LYS A 130 13.97 35.48 -23.84
N LEU A 131 13.59 36.57 -23.16
CA LEU A 131 14.38 37.15 -22.07
C LEU A 131 14.31 36.29 -20.80
N ASP A 132 15.36 36.37 -20.00
CA ASP A 132 15.42 35.85 -18.65
C ASP A 132 15.03 36.97 -17.69
N ALA A 133 13.86 36.84 -17.05
CA ALA A 133 13.30 37.78 -16.09
C ALA A 133 13.62 37.44 -14.62
N GLY A 134 14.43 36.40 -14.37
CA GLY A 134 14.71 35.91 -13.01
C GLY A 134 16.17 35.93 -12.60
N GLY A 135 17.10 35.68 -13.54
CA GLY A 135 18.52 35.52 -13.24
C GLY A 135 19.19 36.74 -12.58
N TRP A 136 18.65 37.94 -12.79
CA TRP A 136 19.10 39.18 -12.12
C TRP A 136 18.85 39.17 -10.61
N LYS A 137 17.82 38.45 -10.14
CA LYS A 137 17.44 38.37 -8.73
C LYS A 137 18.30 37.34 -8.00
N ASP A 138 18.40 36.15 -8.58
CA ASP A 138 19.22 35.05 -8.08
C ASP A 138 19.41 34.01 -9.20
N LYS A 139 20.57 33.36 -9.24
CA LYS A 139 20.90 32.31 -10.22
C LYS A 139 19.89 31.16 -10.22
N ARG A 140 19.23 30.87 -9.09
CA ARG A 140 18.19 29.82 -8.99
C ARG A 140 16.94 30.11 -9.82
N PHE A 141 16.75 31.35 -10.25
CA PHE A 141 15.64 31.79 -11.10
C PHE A 141 16.07 32.03 -12.55
N ALA A 142 17.26 31.55 -12.95
CA ALA A 142 17.70 31.64 -14.33
C ALA A 142 16.68 30.95 -15.25
N GLY A 143 16.34 31.61 -16.36
CA GLY A 143 15.39 31.15 -17.36
C GLY A 143 13.92 31.44 -17.07
N VAL A 144 13.58 32.07 -15.93
CA VAL A 144 12.20 32.53 -15.67
C VAL A 144 11.78 33.52 -16.75
N ARG A 145 10.54 33.41 -17.24
CA ARG A 145 10.02 34.22 -18.35
C ARG A 145 9.09 35.31 -17.85
N MET A 146 9.05 36.42 -18.58
CA MET A 146 8.07 37.48 -18.36
C MET A 146 6.65 36.93 -18.53
N PRO A 147 5.74 37.07 -17.56
CA PRO A 147 4.36 36.62 -17.70
C PRO A 147 3.51 37.60 -18.51
N THR A 148 2.47 37.06 -19.13
CA THR A 148 1.32 37.81 -19.62
C THR A 148 0.27 37.94 -18.52
N LEU A 149 -0.67 38.87 -18.70
CA LEU A 149 -1.82 38.99 -17.80
C LEU A 149 -2.64 37.69 -17.76
N ASP A 150 -2.86 37.04 -18.91
CA ASP A 150 -3.68 35.82 -18.97
C ASP A 150 -3.02 34.67 -18.20
N GLU A 151 -1.69 34.49 -18.29
CA GLU A 151 -0.95 33.50 -17.50
C GLU A 151 -1.08 33.77 -15.99
N ALA A 152 -0.98 35.03 -15.57
CA ALA A 152 -1.19 35.38 -14.16
C ALA A 152 -2.63 35.12 -13.72
N LEU A 153 -3.65 35.57 -14.48
CA LEU A 153 -5.06 35.36 -14.13
C LEU A 153 -5.45 33.88 -14.07
N VAL A 154 -4.83 33.03 -14.90
CA VAL A 154 -5.02 31.58 -14.87
C VAL A 154 -4.58 30.96 -13.55
N MET A 155 -3.38 31.29 -13.06
CA MET A 155 -2.81 30.65 -11.88
C MET A 155 -3.36 31.14 -10.54
N MET A 156 -4.03 32.30 -10.50
CA MET A 156 -4.48 32.91 -9.25
C MET A 156 -5.61 32.12 -8.58
N PRO A 157 -5.58 31.87 -7.25
CA PRO A 157 -6.69 31.33 -6.49
C PRO A 157 -7.95 32.21 -6.59
N GLU A 158 -9.12 31.64 -6.31
CA GLU A 158 -10.45 32.27 -6.27
C GLU A 158 -10.65 33.29 -5.14
N ASN A 159 -9.73 33.34 -4.17
CA ASN A 159 -9.84 34.19 -2.98
C ASN A 159 -8.67 35.13 -2.71
N ILE A 160 -7.72 35.23 -3.64
CA ILE A 160 -6.64 36.21 -3.53
C ILE A 160 -6.99 37.42 -4.37
N TRP A 161 -7.00 38.58 -3.72
CA TRP A 161 -7.35 39.81 -4.37
C TRP A 161 -6.24 40.31 -5.28
N LEU A 162 -6.62 40.85 -6.43
CA LEU A 162 -5.69 41.28 -7.47
C LEU A 162 -5.75 42.80 -7.57
N ASN A 163 -4.68 43.45 -7.14
CA ASN A 163 -4.44 44.87 -7.36
C ASN A 163 -3.72 45.02 -8.70
N VAL A 164 -4.47 45.29 -9.76
CA VAL A 164 -3.92 45.35 -11.12
C VAL A 164 -3.54 46.79 -11.44
N HIS A 165 -2.26 47.11 -11.35
CA HIS A 165 -1.75 48.45 -11.59
C HIS A 165 -1.50 48.67 -13.08
N LEU A 166 -2.16 49.67 -13.66
CA LEU A 166 -1.98 50.01 -15.07
C LEU A 166 -0.80 50.96 -15.25
N LYS A 167 0.20 50.57 -16.06
CA LYS A 167 1.26 51.47 -16.50
C LYS A 167 0.76 52.31 -17.68
N GLU A 168 0.15 53.44 -17.34
CA GLU A 168 -0.45 54.34 -18.31
C GLU A 168 0.60 55.10 -19.12
N THR A 169 0.71 54.76 -20.39
CA THR A 169 1.43 55.58 -21.38
C THR A 169 0.46 56.60 -22.00
N PRO A 170 0.87 57.87 -22.21
CA PRO A 170 0.05 58.86 -22.90
C PRO A 170 -0.52 58.33 -24.22
N GLY A 171 -1.83 58.53 -24.44
CA GLY A 171 -2.55 58.06 -25.63
C GLY A 171 -2.97 56.59 -25.62
N GLN A 172 -2.53 55.77 -24.65
CA GLN A 172 -2.88 54.34 -24.57
C GLN A 172 -3.68 53.96 -23.32
N ALA A 173 -3.78 54.84 -22.32
CA ALA A 173 -4.44 54.58 -21.03
C ALA A 173 -5.86 53.98 -21.15
N GLU A 174 -6.72 54.54 -22.02
CA GLU A 174 -8.09 54.05 -22.20
C GLU A 174 -8.13 52.66 -22.85
N LYS A 175 -7.27 52.42 -23.84
CA LYS A 175 -7.15 51.13 -24.52
C LYS A 175 -6.63 50.06 -23.57
N LEU A 176 -5.59 50.38 -22.78
CA LEU A 176 -5.02 49.48 -21.78
C LEU A 176 -6.10 49.09 -20.75
N ALA A 177 -6.79 50.08 -20.17
CA ALA A 177 -7.82 49.85 -19.17
C ALA A 177 -8.98 48.98 -19.69
N GLY A 178 -9.46 49.27 -20.90
CA GLY A 178 -10.53 48.48 -21.54
C GLY A 178 -10.11 47.02 -21.80
N GLN A 179 -8.89 46.80 -22.29
CA GLN A 179 -8.39 45.44 -22.56
C GLN A 179 -8.12 44.65 -21.28
N VAL A 180 -7.51 45.27 -20.26
CA VAL A 180 -7.27 44.61 -18.96
C VAL A 180 -8.60 44.26 -18.28
N ALA A 181 -9.56 45.18 -18.26
CA ALA A 181 -10.92 44.91 -17.78
C ALA A 181 -11.56 43.73 -18.52
N GLY A 182 -11.47 43.72 -19.85
CA GLY A 182 -11.96 42.64 -20.70
C GLY A 182 -11.33 41.29 -20.38
N ARG A 183 -10.00 41.23 -20.16
CA ARG A 183 -9.32 39.99 -19.75
C ARG A 183 -9.75 39.53 -18.37
N ILE A 184 -9.86 40.43 -17.39
CA ILE A 184 -10.36 40.10 -16.04
C ILE A 184 -11.76 39.47 -16.12
N VAL A 185 -12.67 40.04 -16.90
CA VAL A 185 -14.04 39.51 -17.07
C VAL A 185 -14.03 38.20 -17.85
N ALA A 186 -13.23 38.08 -18.91
CA ALA A 186 -13.09 36.84 -19.68
C ALA A 186 -12.58 35.68 -18.81
N HIS A 187 -11.64 35.95 -17.89
CA HIS A 187 -11.13 35.00 -16.91
C HIS A 187 -12.02 34.86 -15.66
N ARG A 188 -13.15 35.56 -15.60
CA ARG A 188 -14.10 35.55 -14.46
C ARG A 188 -13.44 35.94 -13.14
N ARG A 189 -12.58 36.97 -13.15
CA ARG A 189 -11.85 37.47 -11.97
C ARG A 189 -12.40 38.78 -11.41
N GLN A 190 -13.50 39.30 -11.94
CA GLN A 190 -14.11 40.57 -11.51
C GLN A 190 -14.60 40.56 -10.04
N HIS A 191 -14.82 39.36 -9.47
CA HIS A 191 -15.17 39.23 -8.05
C HIS A 191 -14.01 39.59 -7.12
N GLN A 192 -12.76 39.38 -7.56
CA GLN A 192 -11.54 39.54 -6.75
C GLN A 192 -10.50 40.51 -7.29
N ALA A 193 -10.76 41.19 -8.41
CA ALA A 193 -9.81 42.12 -9.02
C ALA A 193 -10.32 43.56 -8.99
N PHE A 194 -9.37 44.50 -8.94
CA PHE A 194 -9.61 45.92 -9.18
C PHE A 194 -8.44 46.53 -9.94
N LEU A 195 -8.71 47.63 -10.66
CA LEU A 195 -7.70 48.36 -11.40
C LEU A 195 -7.19 49.54 -10.57
N ALA A 196 -5.89 49.62 -10.35
CA ALA A 196 -5.23 50.82 -9.83
C ALA A 196 -4.78 51.69 -11.00
N CYS A 197 -5.50 52.80 -11.20
CA CYS A 197 -5.30 53.69 -12.36
C CYS A 197 -5.85 55.10 -12.13
N GLY A 198 -5.45 56.03 -13.00
CA GLY A 198 -5.98 57.39 -13.07
C GLY A 198 -7.43 57.46 -13.54
N ALA A 199 -8.06 58.62 -13.38
CA ALA A 199 -9.48 58.83 -13.63
C ALA A 199 -9.88 58.55 -15.09
N ARG A 200 -8.98 58.86 -16.04
CA ARG A 200 -9.20 58.62 -17.48
C ARG A 200 -9.29 57.13 -17.79
N ALA A 201 -8.32 56.34 -17.32
CA ALA A 201 -8.33 54.89 -17.44
C ALA A 201 -9.51 54.25 -16.69
N ALA A 202 -9.83 54.73 -15.49
CA ALA A 202 -10.97 54.25 -14.70
C ALA A 202 -12.31 54.44 -15.43
N ALA A 203 -12.51 55.60 -16.07
CA ALA A 203 -13.70 55.86 -16.88
C ALA A 203 -13.80 54.90 -18.08
N ALA A 204 -12.68 54.63 -18.77
CA ALA A 204 -12.66 53.67 -19.88
C ALA A 204 -12.95 52.23 -19.43
N ALA A 205 -12.36 51.78 -18.31
CA ALA A 205 -12.64 50.46 -17.74
C ALA A 205 -14.12 50.29 -17.39
N ARG A 206 -14.74 51.28 -16.73
CA ARG A 206 -16.17 51.25 -16.36
C ARG A 206 -17.09 51.30 -17.57
N ARG A 207 -16.71 51.98 -18.66
CA ARG A 207 -17.46 51.95 -19.93
C ARG A 207 -17.41 50.58 -20.58
N ALA A 208 -16.26 49.89 -20.52
CA ALA A 208 -16.12 48.54 -21.05
C ALA A 208 -16.86 47.50 -20.17
N HIS A 209 -16.68 47.58 -18.86
CA HIS A 209 -17.22 46.65 -17.86
C HIS A 209 -17.54 47.40 -16.55
N ALA A 210 -18.82 47.74 -16.35
CA ALA A 210 -19.28 48.56 -15.24
C ALA A 210 -19.06 47.93 -13.86
N GLU A 211 -18.92 46.60 -13.80
CA GLU A 211 -18.70 45.81 -12.59
C GLU A 211 -17.25 45.84 -12.08
N ILE A 212 -16.30 46.38 -12.86
CA ILE A 212 -14.89 46.44 -12.46
C ILE A 212 -14.69 47.48 -11.35
N LYS A 213 -14.06 47.02 -10.27
CA LYS A 213 -13.68 47.86 -9.13
C LYS A 213 -12.46 48.69 -9.47
N ILE A 214 -12.40 49.91 -8.92
CA ILE A 214 -11.32 50.86 -9.16
C ILE A 214 -10.64 51.21 -7.84
N CYS A 215 -9.31 51.26 -7.87
CA CYS A 215 -8.46 51.94 -6.91
C CYS A 215 -8.01 53.27 -7.52
N ASN A 216 -8.38 54.38 -6.88
CA ASN A 216 -7.98 55.70 -7.36
C ASN A 216 -6.45 55.83 -7.27
N MET A 217 -5.79 56.28 -8.34
CA MET A 217 -4.34 56.56 -8.38
C MET A 217 -4.03 57.98 -8.89
N GLU A 218 -5.00 58.89 -8.97
CA GLU A 218 -4.76 60.27 -9.47
C GLU A 218 -3.75 61.08 -8.64
N ARG A 219 -3.59 60.68 -7.38
CA ARG A 219 -2.60 61.19 -6.42
C ARG A 219 -2.24 60.02 -5.53
N GLN A 220 -1.26 60.22 -4.65
CA GLN A 220 -0.92 59.21 -3.64
C GLN A 220 -0.59 59.82 -2.28
N ALA A 221 -0.41 61.13 -2.17
CA ALA A 221 -0.18 61.79 -0.88
C ALA A 221 -1.44 61.79 -0.02
N ASN A 222 -1.27 61.55 1.28
CA ASN A 222 -2.38 61.60 2.24
C ASN A 222 -2.85 63.04 2.45
N SER A 223 -3.86 63.47 1.69
CA SER A 223 -4.40 64.82 1.72
C SER A 223 -5.93 64.80 1.67
N ARG A 224 -6.56 65.79 2.29
CA ARG A 224 -8.02 65.93 2.31
C ARG A 224 -8.61 65.98 0.89
N ARG A 225 -7.97 66.75 0.00
CA ARG A 225 -8.36 66.85 -1.41
C ARG A 225 -8.45 65.48 -2.08
N TYR A 226 -7.45 64.63 -1.90
CA TYR A 226 -7.42 63.33 -2.54
C TYR A 226 -8.49 62.38 -1.99
N VAL A 227 -8.76 62.46 -0.68
CA VAL A 227 -9.87 61.75 -0.04
C VAL A 227 -11.22 62.17 -0.62
N ASP A 228 -11.48 63.48 -0.72
CA ASP A 228 -12.74 64.01 -1.24
C ASP A 228 -12.93 63.66 -2.73
N GLU A 229 -11.88 63.80 -3.55
CA GLU A 229 -11.88 63.39 -4.97
C GLU A 229 -12.20 61.89 -5.13
N THR A 230 -11.65 61.05 -4.25
CA THR A 230 -11.90 59.59 -4.23
C THR A 230 -13.36 59.27 -3.86
N ILE A 231 -13.91 59.94 -2.85
CA ILE A 231 -15.32 59.78 -2.45
C ILE A 231 -16.25 60.19 -3.59
N ALA A 232 -15.98 61.33 -4.23
CA ALA A 232 -16.77 61.82 -5.35
C ALA A 232 -16.73 60.84 -6.55
N ALA A 233 -15.57 60.25 -6.83
CA ALA A 233 -15.39 59.25 -7.90
C ALA A 233 -16.04 57.89 -7.60
N LYS A 234 -16.51 57.66 -6.37
CA LYS A 234 -17.12 56.41 -5.89
C LYS A 234 -16.22 55.20 -6.21
N THR A 235 -14.93 55.31 -5.94
CA THR A 235 -13.99 54.20 -6.10
C THR A 235 -14.11 53.22 -4.94
N ALA A 236 -13.69 51.97 -5.14
CA ALA A 236 -13.70 50.97 -4.07
C ALA A 236 -12.45 51.08 -3.18
N PHE A 237 -11.36 51.58 -3.74
CA PHE A 237 -10.08 51.74 -3.07
C PHE A 237 -9.45 53.11 -3.34
N ILE A 238 -8.53 53.48 -2.46
CA ILE A 238 -7.56 54.56 -2.61
C ILE A 238 -6.17 54.02 -2.34
N GLN A 239 -5.17 54.40 -3.14
CA GLN A 239 -3.78 54.04 -2.87
C GLN A 239 -3.01 55.24 -2.34
N LEU A 240 -2.47 55.10 -1.13
CA LEU A 240 -1.63 56.11 -0.49
C LEU A 240 -0.15 55.71 -0.58
N LEU A 241 0.74 56.70 -0.66
CA LEU A 241 2.19 56.52 -0.67
C LEU A 241 2.86 57.69 0.05
N GLY A 242 3.95 57.40 0.77
CA GLY A 242 4.78 58.40 1.43
C GLY A 242 4.36 58.72 2.87
N GLY A 243 5.24 59.40 3.61
CA GLY A 243 5.07 59.71 5.03
C GLY A 243 5.35 58.53 5.98
N ALA A 244 5.30 58.82 7.29
CA ALA A 244 5.50 57.82 8.35
C ALA A 244 4.23 57.00 8.65
N THR A 245 3.04 57.64 8.57
CA THR A 245 1.72 57.02 8.82
C THR A 245 0.62 57.76 8.04
N VAL A 246 -0.64 57.40 8.27
CA VAL A 246 -1.83 58.08 7.73
C VAL A 246 -2.55 58.92 8.79
N ASP A 247 -3.19 60.01 8.38
CA ASP A 247 -4.10 60.79 9.22
C ASP A 247 -5.35 59.95 9.59
N PRO A 248 -5.60 59.68 10.89
CA PRO A 248 -6.76 58.90 11.32
C PRO A 248 -8.12 59.52 10.95
N ALA A 249 -8.22 60.85 10.81
CA ALA A 249 -9.45 61.51 10.38
C ALA A 249 -9.78 61.18 8.92
N HIS A 250 -8.78 61.19 8.04
CA HIS A 250 -8.92 60.75 6.66
C HIS A 250 -9.30 59.27 6.57
N THR A 251 -8.66 58.41 7.38
CA THR A 251 -9.01 56.98 7.41
C THR A 251 -10.46 56.75 7.85
N ARG A 252 -10.94 57.44 8.90
CA ARG A 252 -12.35 57.33 9.34
C ARG A 252 -13.33 57.77 8.25
N LEU A 253 -13.04 58.88 7.58
CA LEU A 253 -13.89 59.41 6.51
C LEU A 253 -13.99 58.42 5.33
N LEU A 254 -12.86 57.88 4.86
CA LEU A 254 -12.85 56.87 3.80
C LEU A 254 -13.68 55.62 4.18
N LYS A 255 -13.56 55.16 5.42
CA LYS A 255 -14.33 54.01 5.94
C LYS A 255 -15.83 54.25 6.00
N GLN A 256 -16.28 55.45 6.40
CA GLN A 256 -17.71 55.81 6.39
C GLN A 256 -18.31 55.70 4.98
N HIS A 257 -17.51 55.95 3.95
CA HIS A 257 -17.88 55.81 2.55
C HIS A 257 -17.57 54.42 1.95
N LYS A 258 -17.16 53.45 2.77
CA LYS A 258 -16.80 52.08 2.36
C LYS A 258 -15.65 52.01 1.35
N ILE A 259 -14.72 52.97 1.42
CA ILE A 259 -13.52 53.02 0.60
C ILE A 259 -12.37 52.41 1.41
N ARG A 260 -11.72 51.39 0.85
CA ARG A 260 -10.61 50.68 1.47
C ARG A 260 -9.26 51.31 1.12
N ILE A 261 -8.30 51.22 2.03
CA ILE A 261 -7.00 51.87 1.87
C ILE A 261 -5.93 50.84 1.54
N ASN A 262 -5.29 51.04 0.38
CA ASN A 262 -4.04 50.39 0.01
C ASN A 262 -2.91 51.36 0.32
N TYR A 263 -1.93 50.98 1.15
CA TYR A 263 -0.79 51.85 1.45
C TYR A 263 0.46 51.27 0.80
N CYS A 264 1.01 51.94 -0.21
CA CYS A 264 2.17 51.45 -0.92
C CYS A 264 3.42 51.41 -0.05
N CYS A 265 4.17 50.32 -0.23
CA CYS A 265 5.61 50.31 -0.08
C CYS A 265 6.06 50.44 1.40
N ALA A 266 5.51 49.59 2.29
CA ALA A 266 5.85 49.56 3.72
C ALA A 266 6.54 48.25 4.13
N ASN A 267 7.85 48.27 4.35
CA ASN A 267 8.65 47.06 4.61
C ASN A 267 9.22 46.96 6.03
N GLU A 268 8.84 47.89 6.91
CA GLU A 268 9.27 47.95 8.30
C GLU A 268 8.16 47.50 9.23
N ALA A 269 8.47 46.63 10.20
CA ALA A 269 7.47 46.04 11.08
C ALA A 269 6.70 47.09 11.90
N GLY A 270 7.41 48.09 12.44
CA GLY A 270 6.78 49.19 13.19
C GLY A 270 5.83 50.02 12.33
N LYS A 271 6.22 50.30 11.07
CA LYS A 271 5.39 51.03 10.12
C LYS A 271 4.12 50.25 9.76
N VAL A 272 4.24 48.97 9.41
CA VAL A 272 3.08 48.12 9.07
C VAL A 272 2.12 47.99 10.26
N ALA A 273 2.62 47.77 11.47
CA ALA A 273 1.79 47.75 12.68
C ALA A 273 1.09 49.10 12.91
N GLY A 274 1.80 50.22 12.73
CA GLY A 274 1.24 51.56 12.84
C GLY A 274 0.15 51.85 11.80
N LEU A 275 0.31 51.37 10.56
CA LEU A 275 -0.70 51.50 9.50
C LEU A 275 -1.98 50.72 9.84
N PHE A 276 -1.85 49.48 10.34
CA PHE A 276 -3.02 48.72 10.82
C PHE A 276 -3.74 49.43 11.97
N ALA A 277 -2.98 49.97 12.94
CA ALA A 277 -3.54 50.74 14.06
C ALA A 277 -4.24 52.03 13.58
N ALA A 278 -3.71 52.69 12.56
CA ALA A 278 -4.30 53.86 11.92
C ALA A 278 -5.49 53.52 11.00
N GLY A 279 -5.84 52.24 10.87
CA GLY A 279 -7.01 51.75 10.17
C GLY A 279 -6.81 51.41 8.70
N VAL A 280 -5.57 51.39 8.19
CA VAL A 280 -5.28 50.94 6.82
C VAL A 280 -5.57 49.44 6.69
N GLU A 281 -6.34 49.05 5.69
CA GLU A 281 -6.71 47.65 5.46
C GLU A 281 -5.60 46.84 4.79
N PHE A 282 -4.93 47.39 3.77
CA PHE A 282 -3.95 46.65 2.98
C PHE A 282 -2.63 47.41 2.78
N PRO A 283 -1.67 47.25 3.70
CA PRO A 283 -0.29 47.61 3.44
C PRO A 283 0.28 46.76 2.29
N LEU A 284 0.81 47.43 1.26
CA LEU A 284 1.57 46.82 0.17
C LEU A 284 3.03 46.70 0.59
N VAL A 285 3.59 45.50 0.46
CA VAL A 285 4.90 45.17 1.00
C VAL A 285 5.69 44.29 0.02
N ASP A 286 7.01 44.47 -0.03
CA ASP A 286 7.93 43.60 -0.76
C ASP A 286 8.36 42.42 0.12
N ARG A 287 8.60 42.69 1.41
CA ARG A 287 9.04 41.73 2.44
C ARG A 287 7.88 40.88 2.97
N VAL A 288 7.12 40.25 2.07
CA VAL A 288 5.86 39.54 2.36
C VAL A 288 6.00 38.57 3.53
N GLY A 289 7.03 37.72 3.54
CA GLY A 289 7.21 36.69 4.57
C GLY A 289 7.40 37.28 5.97
N ALA A 290 8.13 38.39 6.09
CA ALA A 290 8.31 39.08 7.36
C ALA A 290 7.05 39.85 7.77
N MET A 291 6.38 40.51 6.83
CA MET A 291 5.21 41.35 7.13
C MET A 291 3.94 40.54 7.41
N ILE A 292 3.82 39.33 6.86
CA ILE A 292 2.78 38.37 7.27
C ILE A 292 2.87 38.06 8.77
N GLN A 293 4.08 37.88 9.32
CA GLN A 293 4.25 37.65 10.77
C GLN A 293 3.82 38.86 11.60
N VAL A 294 4.02 40.08 11.07
CA VAL A 294 3.51 41.30 11.70
C VAL A 294 1.99 41.31 11.65
N ALA A 295 1.38 41.00 10.51
CA ALA A 295 -0.07 40.92 10.36
C ALA A 295 -0.70 39.89 11.31
N GLU A 296 -0.07 38.71 11.47
CA GLU A 296 -0.49 37.67 12.42
C GLU A 296 -0.52 38.20 13.86
N LYS A 297 0.53 38.94 14.28
CA LYS A 297 0.55 39.61 15.60
C LYS A 297 -0.53 40.68 15.75
N GLN A 298 -1.04 41.23 14.65
CA GLN A 298 -2.17 42.16 14.63
C GLN A 298 -3.53 41.46 14.50
N GLY A 299 -3.58 40.11 14.53
CA GLY A 299 -4.81 39.33 14.43
C GLY A 299 -5.31 39.14 12.99
N VAL A 300 -4.42 39.20 11.99
CA VAL A 300 -4.73 38.88 10.60
C VAL A 300 -4.21 37.47 10.30
N ALA A 301 -5.13 36.53 10.05
CA ALA A 301 -4.75 35.16 9.70
C ALA A 301 -4.21 35.07 8.27
N ARG A 302 -3.29 34.14 8.02
CA ARG A 302 -2.85 33.78 6.66
C ARG A 302 -4.05 33.33 5.84
N LEU A 303 -4.09 33.78 4.58
CA LEU A 303 -5.10 33.33 3.65
C LEU A 303 -4.80 31.89 3.21
N LEU A 304 -5.79 31.00 3.32
CA LEU A 304 -5.74 29.67 2.72
C LEU A 304 -6.25 29.76 1.28
N PRO A 305 -5.43 29.45 0.26
CA PRO A 305 -5.82 29.56 -1.14
C PRO A 305 -7.00 28.63 -1.48
N VAL A 306 -7.97 29.16 -2.24
CA VAL A 306 -9.15 28.42 -2.71
C VAL A 306 -9.11 28.33 -4.23
N PHE A 307 -9.35 27.16 -4.80
CA PHE A 307 -9.33 26.93 -6.25
C PHE A 307 -10.68 26.40 -6.75
N ARG A 308 -10.92 26.54 -8.05
CA ARG A 308 -12.15 26.06 -8.70
C ARG A 308 -11.88 25.75 -10.17
N SER A 309 -12.11 24.50 -10.53
CA SER A 309 -11.96 24.07 -11.92
C SER A 309 -12.83 24.90 -12.85
N ARG A 310 -12.21 25.37 -13.93
CA ARG A 310 -12.86 26.17 -14.99
C ARG A 310 -13.48 25.32 -16.08
N LEU A 311 -13.39 23.99 -15.98
CA LEU A 311 -13.97 23.07 -16.96
C LEU A 311 -15.49 23.24 -17.02
N LYS A 312 -16.01 23.41 -18.24
CA LYS A 312 -17.45 23.52 -18.49
C LYS A 312 -17.92 22.32 -19.28
N GLN A 313 -18.58 21.40 -18.59
CA GLN A 313 -19.23 20.25 -19.21
C GLN A 313 -20.61 20.05 -18.58
N ALA A 314 -21.61 19.72 -19.40
CA ALA A 314 -22.96 19.46 -18.92
C ALA A 314 -22.94 18.34 -17.86
N GLY A 315 -23.55 18.60 -16.70
CA GLY A 315 -23.63 17.66 -15.58
C GLY A 315 -22.39 17.55 -14.69
N LEU A 316 -21.25 18.15 -15.07
CA LEU A 316 -20.02 18.14 -14.27
C LEU A 316 -20.08 19.22 -13.18
N LYS A 317 -19.89 18.82 -11.92
CA LYS A 317 -19.77 19.78 -10.80
C LYS A 317 -18.34 20.25 -10.63
N THR A 318 -18.14 21.54 -10.39
CA THR A 318 -16.82 22.15 -10.12
C THR A 318 -16.79 22.79 -8.73
N PRO A 319 -16.88 21.98 -7.65
CA PRO A 319 -16.79 22.46 -6.28
C PRO A 319 -15.41 23.10 -5.98
N LEU A 320 -15.37 23.89 -4.90
CA LEU A 320 -14.14 24.52 -4.42
C LEU A 320 -13.17 23.47 -3.84
N SER A 321 -11.88 23.70 -4.01
CA SER A 321 -10.82 23.08 -3.20
C SER A 321 -10.10 24.14 -2.38
N THR A 322 -9.57 23.79 -1.22
CA THR A 322 -8.81 24.71 -0.35
C THR A 322 -7.48 24.11 -0.02
N LEU A 323 -6.39 24.79 -0.34
CA LEU A 323 -5.04 24.40 0.06
C LEU A 323 -4.85 24.73 1.54
N LEU A 324 -4.84 23.68 2.36
CA LEU A 324 -4.73 23.79 3.82
C LEU A 324 -3.28 23.93 4.27
N GLU A 325 -2.38 23.22 3.61
CA GLU A 325 -1.02 23.03 4.10
C GLU A 325 -0.09 22.61 2.95
N GLN A 326 1.18 23.05 3.00
CA GLN A 326 2.24 22.60 2.10
C GLN A 326 3.45 22.17 2.93
N ARG A 327 4.04 21.03 2.58
CA ARG A 327 5.19 20.45 3.30
C ARG A 327 6.28 20.06 2.32
N SER A 328 7.43 20.72 2.42
CA SER A 328 8.62 20.28 1.69
C SER A 328 9.14 18.96 2.27
N LEU A 329 9.39 18.01 1.38
CA LEU A 329 9.98 16.71 1.68
C LEU A 329 11.41 16.77 1.15
N GLY A 330 12.38 17.06 2.02
CA GLY A 330 13.79 17.11 1.63
C GLY A 330 14.24 15.86 0.85
N GLY A 331 15.20 16.00 -0.07
CA GLY A 331 15.78 14.87 -0.81
C GLY A 331 14.99 14.38 -2.05
N GLY A 332 13.99 15.13 -2.54
CA GLY A 332 13.27 14.80 -3.78
C GLY A 332 12.34 13.58 -3.64
N ALA A 333 11.73 13.43 -2.48
CA ALA A 333 11.15 12.17 -2.02
C ALA A 333 9.69 11.88 -2.46
N ALA A 334 9.07 12.75 -3.27
CA ALA A 334 7.68 12.59 -3.73
C ALA A 334 7.52 13.01 -5.19
N THR A 335 8.31 12.40 -6.07
CA THR A 335 8.22 12.64 -7.52
C THR A 335 7.39 11.59 -8.24
N GLN A 336 7.09 10.44 -7.63
CA GLN A 336 6.40 9.33 -8.29
C GLN A 336 5.14 8.79 -7.60
N GLY A 337 5.06 8.89 -6.28
CA GLY A 337 3.93 8.26 -5.61
C GLY A 337 3.77 8.76 -4.19
N LEU A 338 2.54 8.59 -3.68
CA LEU A 338 2.15 9.00 -2.34
C LEU A 338 1.19 7.96 -1.78
N ALA A 339 1.42 7.53 -0.54
CA ALA A 339 0.49 6.67 0.18
C ALA A 339 0.50 6.97 1.68
N LEU A 340 -0.67 6.97 2.30
CA LEU A 340 -0.85 7.33 3.71
C LEU A 340 -1.17 6.08 4.53
N GLY A 341 -0.20 5.62 5.31
CA GLY A 341 -0.39 4.52 6.24
C GLY A 341 -0.97 4.94 7.59
N LYS A 342 -1.35 3.93 8.38
CA LYS A 342 -1.85 4.11 9.76
C LYS A 342 -0.82 4.77 10.67
N THR A 343 0.44 4.34 10.59
CA THR A 343 1.53 4.81 11.47
C THR A 343 2.54 5.72 10.76
N HIS A 344 2.67 5.59 9.44
CA HIS A 344 3.69 6.27 8.64
C HIS A 344 3.10 6.75 7.32
N ASN A 345 3.65 7.81 6.76
CA ASN A 345 3.37 8.23 5.39
C ASN A 345 4.49 7.72 4.46
N PHE A 346 4.17 7.54 3.19
CA PHE A 346 5.10 7.03 2.20
C PHE A 346 5.04 7.90 0.95
N ALA A 347 6.20 8.12 0.36
CA ALA A 347 6.28 8.68 -0.98
C ALA A 347 7.39 7.96 -1.76
N SER A 348 7.31 8.00 -3.09
CA SER A 348 8.33 7.41 -3.96
C SER A 348 8.95 8.45 -4.88
N ASN A 349 10.18 8.16 -5.28
CA ASN A 349 10.79 8.70 -6.49
C ASN A 349 11.09 7.56 -7.46
N ALA A 350 11.71 7.86 -8.61
CA ALA A 350 11.93 6.88 -9.67
C ALA A 350 12.56 5.55 -9.19
N ARG A 351 13.35 5.53 -8.11
CA ARG A 351 14.08 4.33 -7.67
C ARG A 351 13.89 3.95 -6.21
N THR A 352 13.31 4.82 -5.40
CA THR A 352 13.29 4.66 -3.94
C THR A 352 11.91 4.91 -3.35
N ILE A 353 11.62 4.20 -2.27
CA ILE A 353 10.49 4.50 -1.38
C ILE A 353 11.05 5.21 -0.15
N CYS A 354 10.44 6.33 0.19
CA CYS A 354 10.71 7.13 1.37
C CYS A 354 9.57 6.94 2.37
N ARG A 355 9.91 6.54 3.60
CA ARG A 355 9.00 6.41 4.73
C ARG A 355 9.16 7.62 5.66
N PHE A 356 8.04 8.20 6.06
CA PHE A 356 7.96 9.38 6.92
C PHE A 356 7.10 9.09 8.14
N ASP A 357 7.31 9.86 9.22
CA ASP A 357 6.31 9.95 10.28
C ASP A 357 5.04 10.68 9.80
N LYS A 358 4.03 10.79 10.66
CA LYS A 358 2.78 11.49 10.31
C LYS A 358 2.93 13.00 10.13
N ASN A 359 4.08 13.57 10.52
CA ASN A 359 4.42 14.98 10.36
C ASN A 359 5.35 15.22 9.15
N TRP A 360 5.50 14.23 8.26
CA TRP A 360 6.36 14.29 7.08
C TRP A 360 7.86 14.43 7.38
N LYS A 361 8.31 13.99 8.56
CA LYS A 361 9.74 13.85 8.85
C LYS A 361 10.25 12.53 8.28
N LEU A 362 11.30 12.58 7.46
CA LEU A 362 11.89 11.39 6.85
C LEU A 362 12.44 10.44 7.94
N ILE A 363 12.06 9.17 7.84
CA ILE A 363 12.53 8.09 8.71
C ILE A 363 13.51 7.19 7.97
N GLU A 364 13.15 6.78 6.75
CA GLU A 364 13.93 5.84 5.96
C GLU A 364 13.73 6.14 4.48
N GLN A 365 14.81 6.02 3.69
CA GLN A 365 14.75 6.01 2.24
C GLN A 365 15.43 4.74 1.75
N LYS A 366 14.72 3.94 0.95
CA LYS A 366 15.20 2.63 0.52
C LYS A 366 15.02 2.44 -0.97
N THR A 367 16.11 2.09 -1.66
CA THR A 367 16.07 1.62 -3.05
C THR A 367 15.44 0.25 -3.11
N ILE A 368 14.45 0.10 -3.98
CA ILE A 368 13.80 -1.18 -4.23
C ILE A 368 14.27 -1.68 -5.60
N ARG A 369 14.79 -2.91 -5.64
CA ARG A 369 15.30 -3.52 -6.87
C ARG A 369 14.38 -4.65 -7.28
N ILE A 370 13.90 -4.59 -8.51
CA ILE A 370 13.07 -5.62 -9.13
C ILE A 370 13.61 -5.85 -10.54
N ASP A 371 13.94 -7.09 -10.87
CA ASP A 371 14.61 -7.40 -12.14
C ASP A 371 13.78 -6.95 -13.35
N GLY A 372 14.44 -6.31 -14.31
CA GLY A 372 13.85 -5.86 -15.57
C GLY A 372 13.06 -4.55 -15.50
N VAL A 373 12.91 -3.94 -14.32
CA VAL A 373 12.29 -2.61 -14.15
C VAL A 373 13.17 -1.75 -13.23
N ASN A 374 13.23 -0.45 -13.49
CA ASN A 374 14.15 0.45 -12.78
C ASN A 374 13.48 1.80 -12.42
N HIS A 375 12.17 1.89 -12.63
CA HIS A 375 11.39 3.11 -12.48
C HIS A 375 10.06 2.82 -11.76
N PHE A 376 9.79 3.52 -10.66
CA PHE A 376 8.54 3.47 -9.91
C PHE A 376 7.49 4.39 -10.54
N GLY A 377 6.25 3.93 -10.67
CA GLY A 377 5.10 4.83 -10.82
C GLY A 377 4.41 5.09 -9.48
N ALA A 378 3.10 5.37 -9.51
CA ALA A 378 2.30 5.60 -8.33
C ALA A 378 2.26 4.39 -7.37
N ILE A 379 2.14 4.70 -6.07
CA ILE A 379 2.02 3.73 -4.98
C ILE A 379 0.70 3.90 -4.21
N ASP A 380 0.28 2.82 -3.56
CA ASP A 380 -0.90 2.78 -2.71
C ASP A 380 -0.61 2.00 -1.42
N TYR A 381 -1.28 2.32 -0.32
CA TYR A 381 -1.13 1.62 0.96
C TYR A 381 -2.42 0.89 1.33
N HIS A 382 -2.31 -0.41 1.57
CA HIS A 382 -3.42 -1.22 2.05
C HIS A 382 -2.92 -2.33 2.97
N ASP A 383 -3.54 -2.49 4.14
CA ASP A 383 -3.28 -3.56 5.11
C ASP A 383 -1.79 -3.82 5.43
N GLY A 384 -1.00 -2.76 5.60
CA GLY A 384 0.41 -2.88 5.96
C GLY A 384 1.32 -3.21 4.78
N PHE A 385 0.81 -3.16 3.56
CA PHE A 385 1.57 -3.29 2.33
C PHE A 385 1.45 -2.04 1.48
N LEU A 386 2.53 -1.73 0.79
CA LEU A 386 2.54 -0.82 -0.35
C LEU A 386 2.36 -1.64 -1.62
N TRP A 387 1.47 -1.18 -2.49
CA TRP A 387 1.30 -1.71 -3.84
C TRP A 387 1.91 -0.70 -4.80
N ALA A 388 2.83 -1.15 -5.64
CA ALA A 388 3.60 -0.27 -6.50
C ALA A 388 3.57 -0.77 -7.95
N GLY A 389 3.32 0.15 -8.90
CA GLY A 389 3.59 -0.08 -10.32
C GLY A 389 5.05 0.23 -10.63
N LEU A 390 5.68 -0.59 -11.46
CA LEU A 390 7.06 -0.40 -11.90
C LEU A 390 7.19 -0.65 -13.40
N LEU A 391 8.04 0.16 -14.02
CA LEU A 391 8.37 0.07 -15.44
C LEU A 391 9.87 0.15 -15.70
N HIS A 392 10.26 -0.18 -16.93
CA HIS A 392 11.62 0.11 -17.42
C HIS A 392 11.70 1.56 -17.88
N GLY A 393 12.38 2.39 -17.11
CA GLY A 393 12.69 3.77 -17.45
C GLY A 393 14.08 3.93 -18.08
N PRO A 394 14.43 5.17 -18.51
CA PRO A 394 15.66 5.45 -19.26
C PRO A 394 16.95 5.06 -18.52
N GLU A 395 17.91 4.49 -19.25
CA GLU A 395 19.26 4.20 -18.77
C GLU A 395 20.28 5.15 -19.42
N GLY A 396 21.08 5.85 -18.61
CA GLY A 396 22.03 6.85 -19.11
C GLY A 396 21.37 8.03 -19.85
N GLY A 397 20.09 8.31 -19.59
CA GLY A 397 19.31 9.37 -20.25
C GLY A 397 18.73 8.98 -21.61
N LYS A 398 18.89 7.72 -22.06
CA LYS A 398 18.28 7.20 -23.28
C LYS A 398 17.18 6.21 -22.95
N TYR A 399 16.04 6.36 -23.60
CA TYR A 399 14.90 5.44 -23.50
C TYR A 399 14.97 4.41 -24.63
N ASP A 400 14.78 3.14 -24.28
CA ASP A 400 14.72 2.02 -25.23
C ASP A 400 13.39 1.29 -25.10
N LYS A 401 12.50 1.54 -26.06
CA LYS A 401 11.17 0.93 -26.16
C LYS A 401 11.20 -0.60 -26.22
N THR A 402 12.31 -1.22 -26.64
CA THR A 402 12.41 -2.69 -26.71
C THR A 402 12.51 -3.33 -25.33
N LEU A 403 12.89 -2.53 -24.33
CA LEU A 403 13.02 -2.93 -22.93
C LEU A 403 11.76 -2.64 -22.11
N ASP A 404 10.67 -2.17 -22.73
CA ASP A 404 9.41 -1.90 -22.03
C ASP A 404 8.93 -3.13 -21.27
N ARG A 405 8.87 -2.99 -19.95
CA ARG A 405 8.37 -4.01 -19.02
C ARG A 405 7.41 -3.33 -18.05
N GLY A 406 6.34 -4.02 -17.72
CA GLY A 406 5.35 -3.59 -16.75
C GLY A 406 5.23 -4.60 -15.62
N LYS A 407 5.55 -4.19 -14.39
CA LYS A 407 5.41 -5.03 -13.19
C LYS A 407 4.62 -4.34 -12.10
N VAL A 408 3.93 -5.14 -11.29
CA VAL A 408 3.34 -4.70 -10.04
C VAL A 408 4.03 -5.40 -8.89
N ALA A 409 4.32 -4.69 -7.81
CA ALA A 409 4.96 -5.24 -6.62
C ALA A 409 4.10 -5.00 -5.37
N LYS A 410 4.00 -6.05 -4.54
CA LYS A 410 3.53 -5.96 -3.17
C LYS A 410 4.73 -5.86 -2.23
N ILE A 411 4.82 -4.77 -1.48
CA ILE A 411 5.97 -4.40 -0.64
C ILE A 411 5.50 -4.26 0.80
N ARG A 412 6.18 -4.84 1.77
CA ARG A 412 5.78 -4.74 3.18
C ARG A 412 6.15 -3.36 3.74
N ALA A 413 5.18 -2.63 4.29
CA ALA A 413 5.40 -1.25 4.74
C ALA A 413 6.30 -1.12 6.00
N SER A 414 6.46 -2.19 6.77
CA SER A 414 7.25 -2.18 8.01
C SER A 414 8.76 -2.14 7.79
N ASP A 415 9.23 -2.76 6.71
CA ASP A 415 10.66 -2.93 6.41
C ASP A 415 11.01 -2.71 4.93
N LEU A 416 10.02 -2.31 4.11
CA LEU A 416 10.13 -2.07 2.68
C LEU A 416 10.74 -3.26 1.93
N SER A 417 10.39 -4.49 2.33
CA SER A 417 10.77 -5.72 1.62
C SER A 417 9.76 -6.06 0.51
N VAL A 418 10.26 -6.38 -0.68
CA VAL A 418 9.40 -6.89 -1.78
C VAL A 418 8.92 -8.29 -1.40
N VAL A 419 7.60 -8.48 -1.37
CA VAL A 419 6.95 -9.73 -0.98
C VAL A 419 6.61 -10.55 -2.22
N GLN A 420 6.07 -9.90 -3.24
CA GLN A 420 5.63 -10.55 -4.47
C GLN A 420 5.63 -9.55 -5.62
N THR A 421 5.83 -10.07 -6.83
CA THR A 421 5.78 -9.28 -8.06
C THR A 421 4.96 -10.03 -9.11
N TRP A 422 4.20 -9.29 -9.90
CA TRP A 422 3.48 -9.78 -11.06
C TRP A 422 3.97 -9.08 -12.31
N ASP A 423 4.27 -9.85 -13.35
CA ASP A 423 4.62 -9.32 -14.66
C ASP A 423 3.35 -9.20 -15.50
N ILE A 424 3.02 -7.98 -15.88
CA ILE A 424 1.84 -7.65 -16.69
C ILE A 424 2.25 -7.00 -18.02
N THR A 425 3.51 -7.16 -18.43
CA THR A 425 4.04 -6.63 -19.69
C THR A 425 3.20 -7.04 -20.91
N LYS A 426 2.58 -8.23 -20.87
CA LYS A 426 1.71 -8.71 -21.96
C LYS A 426 0.39 -7.93 -22.06
N ASP A 427 -0.08 -7.40 -20.95
CA ASP A 427 -1.35 -6.68 -20.89
C ASP A 427 -1.15 -5.18 -21.11
N LEU A 428 -0.03 -4.63 -20.62
CA LEU A 428 0.30 -3.21 -20.57
C LEU A 428 1.79 -3.01 -20.89
N THR A 429 2.18 -1.94 -21.62
CA THR A 429 3.61 -1.59 -21.77
C THR A 429 4.04 -0.39 -20.92
N TRP A 430 3.09 0.42 -20.44
CA TRP A 430 3.42 1.57 -19.59
C TRP A 430 2.46 1.65 -18.40
N ILE A 431 2.97 1.39 -17.20
CA ILE A 431 2.18 1.35 -15.97
C ILE A 431 2.28 2.67 -15.22
N ASP A 432 1.16 3.39 -15.14
CA ASP A 432 0.88 4.40 -14.13
C ASP A 432 -0.62 4.76 -14.19
N PRO A 433 -1.40 4.77 -13.08
CA PRO A 433 -1.05 4.50 -11.67
C PRO A 433 -1.53 3.13 -11.16
N VAL A 434 -1.16 2.78 -9.91
CA VAL A 434 -1.60 1.54 -9.22
C VAL A 434 -2.43 1.84 -7.96
N CYS A 435 -3.49 1.07 -7.74
CA CYS A 435 -4.31 1.09 -6.52
C CYS A 435 -4.80 -0.33 -6.17
N PHE A 436 -4.85 -0.66 -4.89
CA PHE A 436 -5.46 -1.90 -4.40
C PHE A 436 -6.60 -1.57 -3.44
N ASP A 437 -7.83 -1.92 -3.85
CA ASP A 437 -9.04 -1.56 -3.10
C ASP A 437 -9.42 -2.55 -1.98
N GLY A 438 -8.52 -3.50 -1.68
CA GLY A 438 -8.76 -4.63 -0.78
C GLY A 438 -9.19 -5.92 -1.49
N THR A 439 -9.65 -5.82 -2.74
CA THR A 439 -10.16 -6.97 -3.51
C THR A 439 -9.59 -7.05 -4.93
N HIS A 440 -9.43 -5.91 -5.60
CA HIS A 440 -8.95 -5.78 -6.97
C HIS A 440 -7.73 -4.88 -7.02
N LEU A 441 -6.87 -5.16 -8.00
CA LEU A 441 -5.77 -4.29 -8.37
C LEU A 441 -6.18 -3.47 -9.60
N TRP A 442 -6.07 -2.17 -9.51
CA TRP A 442 -6.37 -1.21 -10.57
C TRP A 442 -5.07 -0.62 -11.08
N VAL A 443 -4.85 -0.72 -12.40
CA VAL A 443 -3.59 -0.35 -13.04
C VAL A 443 -3.87 0.48 -14.30
N GLY A 444 -3.37 1.71 -14.36
CA GLY A 444 -3.44 2.53 -15.58
C GLY A 444 -2.48 2.07 -16.66
N ASP A 445 -2.93 2.09 -17.92
CA ASP A 445 -2.08 1.96 -19.12
C ASP A 445 -2.14 3.25 -19.94
N LEU A 446 -0.98 3.90 -20.10
CA LEU A 446 -0.88 5.19 -20.78
C LEU A 446 -1.05 5.11 -22.31
N ARG A 447 -1.05 3.91 -22.92
CA ARG A 447 -1.31 3.77 -24.36
C ARG A 447 -2.77 3.81 -24.74
N ASP A 448 -3.58 3.06 -23.99
CA ASP A 448 -5.02 2.92 -24.27
C ASP A 448 -5.87 3.81 -23.36
N LEU A 449 -5.21 4.57 -22.47
CA LEU A 449 -5.79 5.51 -21.52
C LEU A 449 -6.94 4.86 -20.73
N GLY A 450 -6.78 3.59 -20.37
CA GLY A 450 -7.70 2.82 -19.53
C GLY A 450 -7.11 2.53 -18.15
N ILE A 451 -7.98 2.35 -17.16
CA ILE A 451 -7.59 1.79 -15.85
C ILE A 451 -8.06 0.33 -15.83
N HIS A 452 -7.11 -0.58 -15.98
CA HIS A 452 -7.30 -2.02 -16.07
C HIS A 452 -7.52 -2.58 -14.67
N ARG A 453 -8.56 -3.38 -14.50
CA ARG A 453 -8.87 -4.06 -13.24
C ARG A 453 -8.42 -5.51 -13.33
N TYR A 454 -7.74 -5.94 -12.28
CA TYR A 454 -7.26 -7.29 -12.11
C TYR A 454 -7.85 -7.88 -10.84
N ARG A 455 -8.33 -9.11 -10.95
CA ARG A 455 -8.70 -9.96 -9.82
C ARG A 455 -7.58 -10.94 -9.52
N PHE A 456 -7.51 -11.39 -8.27
CA PHE A 456 -6.60 -12.44 -7.85
C PHE A 456 -7.19 -13.82 -8.17
N ASP A 457 -6.36 -14.71 -8.71
CA ASP A 457 -6.64 -16.12 -9.03
C ASP A 457 -5.52 -16.99 -8.42
N GLY A 458 -5.60 -17.18 -7.11
CA GLY A 458 -4.47 -17.61 -6.28
C GLY A 458 -3.32 -16.61 -6.37
N ASP A 459 -2.12 -17.11 -6.64
CA ASP A 459 -0.90 -16.30 -6.83
C ASP A 459 -0.84 -15.48 -8.13
N ARG A 460 -1.80 -15.65 -9.05
CA ARG A 460 -1.83 -14.93 -10.33
C ARG A 460 -2.82 -13.78 -10.25
N ILE A 461 -2.58 -12.76 -11.06
CA ILE A 461 -3.58 -11.73 -11.34
C ILE A 461 -4.12 -11.96 -12.75
N VAL A 462 -5.42 -11.77 -12.91
CA VAL A 462 -6.13 -11.93 -14.19
C VAL A 462 -6.91 -10.65 -14.43
N ARG A 463 -6.68 -10.02 -15.58
CA ARG A 463 -7.45 -8.84 -15.99
C ARG A 463 -8.90 -9.25 -16.21
N ASP A 464 -9.83 -8.57 -15.54
CA ASP A 464 -11.26 -8.88 -15.61
C ASP A 464 -12.12 -7.69 -16.05
N GLY A 465 -11.51 -6.53 -16.34
CA GLY A 465 -12.20 -5.39 -16.93
C GLY A 465 -11.28 -4.20 -17.17
N VAL A 466 -11.79 -3.19 -17.88
CA VAL A 466 -11.10 -1.91 -18.07
C VAL A 466 -12.08 -0.77 -17.83
N PHE A 467 -11.76 0.11 -16.90
CA PHE A 467 -12.47 1.37 -16.71
C PHE A 467 -12.02 2.37 -17.76
N ARG A 468 -12.98 2.89 -18.54
CA ARG A 468 -12.73 3.83 -19.62
C ARG A 468 -13.25 5.21 -19.24
N TYR A 469 -12.45 6.24 -19.51
CA TYR A 469 -12.80 7.66 -19.35
C TYR A 469 -12.62 8.39 -20.70
N PRO A 470 -13.09 9.63 -20.85
CA PRO A 470 -13.02 10.35 -22.12
C PRO A 470 -11.57 10.53 -22.57
N GLY A 471 -11.24 10.16 -23.81
CA GLY A 471 -9.85 10.17 -24.31
C GLY A 471 -9.17 11.55 -24.37
N ALA A 472 -9.92 12.64 -24.22
CA ALA A 472 -9.37 13.99 -24.07
C ALA A 472 -8.78 14.25 -22.66
N MET A 473 -9.06 13.37 -21.68
CA MET A 473 -8.33 13.33 -20.41
C MET A 473 -7.04 12.58 -20.66
N HIS A 474 -5.96 13.33 -20.86
CA HIS A 474 -4.66 12.75 -21.07
C HIS A 474 -4.07 12.40 -19.71
N PHE A 475 -3.53 11.19 -19.60
CA PHE A 475 -2.67 10.78 -18.49
C PHE A 475 -3.44 10.62 -17.16
N SER A 476 -3.32 9.48 -16.48
CA SER A 476 -3.88 9.29 -15.13
C SER A 476 -2.73 9.25 -14.13
N GLN A 477 -2.79 10.11 -13.12
CA GLN A 477 -1.78 10.20 -12.06
C GLN A 477 -2.44 9.94 -10.71
N GLY A 478 -2.09 8.81 -10.09
CA GLY A 478 -2.76 8.31 -8.90
C GLY A 478 -4.21 7.87 -9.15
N VAL A 479 -4.60 6.74 -8.58
CA VAL A 479 -6.00 6.27 -8.56
C VAL A 479 -6.36 5.90 -7.13
N ARG A 480 -7.57 6.23 -6.72
CA ARG A 480 -8.15 5.77 -5.45
C ARG A 480 -9.58 5.31 -5.66
N ILE A 481 -9.93 4.17 -5.08
CA ILE A 481 -11.30 3.66 -5.04
C ILE A 481 -11.86 3.89 -3.65
N ALA A 482 -12.93 4.66 -3.54
CA ALA A 482 -13.57 4.94 -2.25
C ALA A 482 -15.07 5.20 -2.42
N GLY A 483 -15.90 4.55 -1.59
CA GLY A 483 -17.34 4.80 -1.59
C GLY A 483 -18.07 4.46 -2.89
N GLY A 484 -17.61 3.45 -3.63
CA GLY A 484 -18.17 3.11 -4.95
C GLY A 484 -17.85 4.15 -6.03
N LYS A 485 -16.84 4.99 -5.81
CA LYS A 485 -16.34 6.00 -6.74
C LYS A 485 -14.88 5.71 -7.09
N LEU A 486 -14.49 6.14 -8.28
CA LEU A 486 -13.10 6.20 -8.70
C LEU A 486 -12.65 7.66 -8.69
N TYR A 487 -11.50 7.91 -8.07
CA TYR A 487 -10.84 9.20 -8.06
C TYR A 487 -9.51 9.07 -8.80
N SER A 488 -9.25 10.00 -9.72
CA SER A 488 -7.99 10.07 -10.46
C SER A 488 -7.64 11.51 -10.74
N ILE A 489 -6.35 11.83 -10.72
CA ILE A 489 -5.89 13.10 -11.25
C ILE A 489 -5.67 12.94 -12.75
N HIS A 490 -6.17 13.91 -13.51
CA HIS A 490 -5.98 13.97 -14.94
C HIS A 490 -5.57 15.37 -15.36
N THR A 491 -4.76 15.43 -16.42
CA THR A 491 -4.45 16.65 -17.16
C THR A 491 -5.49 16.80 -18.29
N PHE A 492 -6.19 17.94 -18.35
CA PHE A 492 -7.12 18.25 -19.44
C PHE A 492 -6.71 19.56 -20.12
N GLY A 493 -6.01 19.45 -21.26
CA GLY A 493 -5.44 20.62 -21.93
C GLY A 493 -4.31 21.23 -21.09
N SER A 494 -4.50 22.44 -20.57
CA SER A 494 -3.51 23.18 -19.76
C SER A 494 -3.84 23.24 -18.27
N MET A 495 -4.79 22.42 -17.79
CA MET A 495 -5.22 22.43 -16.38
C MET A 495 -5.45 21.01 -15.85
N ASP A 496 -4.93 20.77 -14.66
CA ASP A 496 -4.95 19.48 -13.99
C ASP A 496 -5.93 19.52 -12.81
N GLY A 497 -6.60 18.39 -12.55
CA GLY A 497 -7.61 18.34 -11.51
C GLY A 497 -7.84 16.92 -11.00
N LEU A 498 -8.35 16.84 -9.76
CA LEU A 498 -8.83 15.58 -9.19
C LEU A 498 -10.27 15.35 -9.68
N PHE A 499 -10.50 14.28 -10.42
CA PHE A 499 -11.80 13.90 -10.96
C PHE A 499 -12.46 12.80 -10.13
N GLU A 500 -13.78 12.92 -9.91
CA GLU A 500 -14.63 11.87 -9.33
C GLU A 500 -15.48 11.23 -10.43
N PHE A 501 -15.46 9.90 -10.51
CA PHE A 501 -16.30 9.11 -11.40
C PHE A 501 -17.18 8.14 -10.62
N ASP A 502 -18.38 7.89 -11.13
CA ASP A 502 -19.18 6.74 -10.69
C ASP A 502 -18.50 5.44 -11.12
N LEU A 503 -18.38 4.49 -10.20
CA LEU A 503 -17.84 3.18 -10.52
C LEU A 503 -18.99 2.23 -10.91
N PRO A 504 -19.06 1.75 -12.16
CA PRO A 504 -20.11 0.84 -12.58
C PRO A 504 -19.92 -0.54 -11.95
N LYS A 505 -21.01 -1.29 -11.76
CA LYS A 505 -20.98 -2.66 -11.22
C LYS A 505 -20.19 -3.62 -12.12
N THR A 506 -20.25 -3.39 -13.43
CA THR A 506 -19.55 -4.16 -14.47
C THR A 506 -18.72 -3.22 -15.32
N LEU A 507 -17.48 -3.60 -15.61
CA LEU A 507 -16.59 -2.85 -16.50
C LEU A 507 -16.76 -3.39 -17.92
N ASP A 508 -17.45 -2.63 -18.76
CA ASP A 508 -17.62 -2.91 -20.18
C ASP A 508 -16.88 -1.86 -21.03
N LYS A 509 -17.21 -1.75 -22.32
CA LYS A 509 -16.59 -0.76 -23.22
C LYS A 509 -17.12 0.66 -23.04
N THR A 510 -18.04 0.90 -22.10
CA THR A 510 -18.68 2.20 -21.90
C THR A 510 -17.72 3.21 -21.28
N VAL A 511 -17.61 4.36 -21.91
CA VAL A 511 -16.83 5.51 -21.43
C VAL A 511 -17.58 6.22 -20.30
N GLN A 512 -16.99 6.22 -19.10
CA GLN A 512 -17.54 6.85 -17.90
C GLN A 512 -17.24 8.34 -17.89
N ARG A 513 -18.25 9.18 -17.64
CA ARG A 513 -18.07 10.63 -17.55
C ARG A 513 -17.77 11.05 -16.11
N PRO A 514 -16.91 12.06 -15.89
CA PRO A 514 -16.69 12.61 -14.55
C PRO A 514 -17.98 13.24 -14.01
N THR A 515 -18.20 13.05 -12.72
CA THR A 515 -19.32 13.66 -11.99
C THR A 515 -18.90 14.96 -11.31
N ARG A 516 -17.64 15.05 -10.86
CA ARG A 516 -17.05 16.25 -10.25
C ARG A 516 -15.58 16.40 -10.60
N VAL A 517 -15.08 17.62 -10.50
CA VAL A 517 -13.66 17.93 -10.55
C VAL A 517 -13.30 19.02 -9.56
N TRP A 518 -12.21 18.81 -8.81
CA TRP A 518 -11.56 19.82 -8.00
C TRP A 518 -10.26 20.25 -8.68
N GLU A 519 -10.06 21.56 -8.81
CA GLU A 519 -8.76 22.08 -9.20
C GLU A 519 -7.79 21.90 -8.03
N ILE A 520 -6.58 21.46 -8.32
CA ILE A 520 -5.49 21.38 -7.36
C ILE A 520 -4.30 22.10 -7.99
N ALA A 521 -3.67 23.00 -7.25
CA ALA A 521 -2.63 23.84 -7.81
C ALA A 521 -1.38 23.00 -8.09
N GLU A 522 -0.96 22.99 -9.35
CA GLU A 522 0.31 22.40 -9.74
C GLU A 522 1.43 23.44 -9.71
N THR A 523 2.48 23.08 -9.00
CA THR A 523 3.67 23.91 -8.86
C THR A 523 4.86 23.36 -9.65
N ARG A 524 4.78 22.12 -10.14
CA ARG A 524 5.84 21.44 -10.92
C ARG A 524 5.24 20.56 -12.01
N MET A 525 5.93 20.44 -13.15
CA MET A 525 5.53 19.53 -14.22
C MET A 525 5.69 18.07 -13.75
N HIS A 526 4.69 17.25 -14.02
CA HIS A 526 4.59 15.80 -13.72
C HIS A 526 4.18 15.50 -12.27
N LEU A 527 2.86 15.42 -12.02
CA LEU A 527 2.31 14.93 -10.76
C LEU A 527 2.39 13.42 -10.68
N GLU A 528 2.65 12.85 -9.52
CA GLU A 528 2.56 11.40 -9.41
C GLU A 528 2.13 11.01 -7.99
N GLY A 529 0.81 10.94 -7.78
CA GLY A 529 0.16 10.33 -6.60
C GLY A 529 -0.53 11.28 -5.62
N PHE A 530 -1.72 10.87 -5.16
CA PHE A 530 -2.45 11.47 -4.06
C PHE A 530 -3.04 10.39 -3.17
N ASP A 531 -3.45 10.75 -1.95
CA ASP A 531 -4.18 9.85 -1.08
C ASP A 531 -5.11 10.60 -0.12
N PHE A 532 -6.20 9.94 0.29
CA PHE A 532 -7.16 10.52 1.23
C PHE A 532 -6.62 10.52 2.66
N VAL A 533 -6.81 11.63 3.37
CA VAL A 533 -6.39 11.75 4.76
C VAL A 533 -7.27 10.83 5.63
N PRO A 534 -6.68 9.87 6.37
CA PRO A 534 -7.46 8.99 7.24
C PRO A 534 -8.32 9.78 8.22
N GLY A 535 -9.62 9.48 8.28
CA GLY A 535 -10.59 10.18 9.15
C GLY A 535 -11.13 11.50 8.58
N HIS A 536 -10.61 11.99 7.45
CA HIS A 536 -11.04 13.23 6.80
C HIS A 536 -11.31 12.95 5.31
N PRO A 537 -12.50 12.42 4.97
CA PRO A 537 -12.83 12.02 3.59
C PRO A 537 -12.91 13.21 2.62
N ASP A 538 -13.06 14.42 3.17
CA ASP A 538 -13.01 15.68 2.45
C ASP A 538 -11.58 16.19 2.24
N GLN A 539 -10.55 15.43 2.58
CA GLN A 539 -9.16 15.90 2.49
C GLN A 539 -8.25 14.89 1.83
N ILE A 540 -7.28 15.40 1.06
CA ILE A 540 -6.23 14.63 0.43
C ILE A 540 -4.86 15.23 0.74
N TRP A 541 -3.83 14.39 0.70
CA TRP A 541 -2.47 14.84 0.41
C TRP A 541 -2.16 14.56 -1.07
N HIS A 542 -1.42 15.46 -1.70
CA HIS A 542 -1.02 15.38 -3.10
C HIS A 542 0.49 15.60 -3.23
N SER A 543 1.19 14.79 -4.01
CA SER A 543 2.63 14.95 -4.27
C SER A 543 2.91 16.05 -5.29
N GLN A 544 4.07 16.71 -5.14
CA GLN A 544 4.48 17.86 -5.95
C GLN A 544 6.01 17.86 -6.16
N GLY A 545 6.58 16.71 -6.57
CA GLY A 545 7.98 16.62 -7.02
C GLY A 545 9.05 16.87 -5.95
N GLY A 546 8.72 16.74 -4.66
CA GLY A 546 9.60 17.10 -3.52
C GLY A 546 8.90 17.91 -2.44
N GLN A 547 7.61 18.15 -2.59
CA GLN A 547 6.74 18.59 -1.51
C GLN A 547 5.42 17.80 -1.58
N VAL A 548 4.61 17.92 -0.54
CA VAL A 548 3.23 17.43 -0.51
C VAL A 548 2.30 18.53 -0.04
N ASP A 549 1.14 18.58 -0.66
CA ASP A 549 0.14 19.61 -0.45
C ASP A 549 -1.15 18.98 0.05
N ARG A 550 -1.71 19.53 1.13
CA ARG A 550 -2.95 19.06 1.72
C ARG A 550 -4.11 19.91 1.24
N TYR A 551 -5.08 19.30 0.57
CA TYR A 551 -6.27 19.97 0.09
C TYR A 551 -7.50 19.53 0.88
N ARG A 552 -8.44 20.46 1.09
CA ARG A 552 -9.83 20.17 1.42
C ARG A 552 -10.67 20.25 0.15
N LEU A 553 -11.59 19.31 -0.03
CA LEU A 553 -12.45 19.12 -1.19
C LEU A 553 -13.90 19.41 -0.80
N ALA A 554 -14.46 20.52 -1.27
CA ALA A 554 -15.85 20.87 -0.98
C ALA A 554 -16.82 19.88 -1.66
N GLY A 555 -17.98 19.66 -1.05
CA GLY A 555 -19.01 18.77 -1.60
C GLY A 555 -18.75 17.28 -1.37
N VAL A 556 -17.57 16.86 -0.92
CA VAL A 556 -17.34 15.50 -0.43
C VAL A 556 -17.93 15.38 0.97
N LYS A 557 -19.12 14.78 1.08
CA LYS A 557 -19.69 14.42 2.38
C LYS A 557 -19.03 13.14 2.88
N ALA A 558 -18.94 12.96 4.19
CA ALA A 558 -18.53 11.70 4.78
C ALA A 558 -19.29 10.55 4.10
N VAL A 559 -18.55 9.71 3.37
CA VAL A 559 -19.11 8.58 2.67
C VAL A 559 -19.59 7.60 3.72
N ALA A 560 -20.91 7.49 3.88
CA ALA A 560 -21.52 6.32 4.46
C ALA A 560 -21.38 5.18 3.43
N GLY A 561 -20.50 4.20 3.70
CA GLY A 561 -20.50 2.92 3.00
C GLY A 561 -19.53 2.73 1.84
N GLY A 562 -18.23 2.69 2.14
CA GLY A 562 -17.27 1.79 1.50
C GLY A 562 -16.59 1.05 2.64
N ASN A 563 -16.94 -0.22 2.83
CA ASN A 563 -16.80 -1.00 4.07
C ASN A 563 -15.73 -0.53 5.11
N PRO A 564 -16.15 0.15 6.19
CA PRO A 564 -15.41 0.24 7.45
C PRO A 564 -16.09 -0.62 8.53
N ARG A 565 -16.37 -1.90 8.22
CA ARG A 565 -16.74 -2.93 9.21
C ARG A 565 -15.78 -4.11 9.05
N GLY A 566 -15.00 -4.55 10.05
CA GLY A 566 -15.06 -4.29 11.48
C GLY A 566 -13.90 -3.44 12.01
N ALA A 567 -14.22 -2.25 12.49
CA ALA A 567 -13.52 -1.70 13.63
C ALA A 567 -13.97 -2.48 14.87
N LEU A 568 -13.10 -3.33 15.41
CA LEU A 568 -13.24 -3.78 16.79
C LEU A 568 -12.47 -2.79 17.68
N PHE A 569 -13.26 -2.04 18.44
CA PHE A 569 -12.97 -1.15 19.58
C PHE A 569 -12.43 0.26 19.29
N PRO A 570 -13.09 1.31 19.84
CA PRO A 570 -12.52 2.65 19.88
C PRO A 570 -11.37 2.66 20.90
N VAL A 571 -10.15 2.93 20.43
CA VAL A 571 -9.03 3.25 21.31
C VAL A 571 -9.14 4.73 21.66
N VAL A 572 -9.68 5.01 22.85
CA VAL A 572 -9.51 6.30 23.50
C VAL A 572 -8.01 6.49 23.74
N LEU A 573 -7.42 7.51 23.12
CA LEU A 573 -6.06 7.97 23.39
C LEU A 573 -6.05 8.65 24.78
N GLN A 574 -5.88 7.85 25.83
CA GLN A 574 -5.43 8.38 27.11
C GLN A 574 -3.93 8.68 27.00
N GLN A 575 -3.57 9.91 27.36
CA GLN A 575 -2.20 10.40 27.44
C GLN A 575 -1.33 9.44 28.26
N ALA A 576 -0.10 9.20 27.80
CA ALA A 576 0.86 8.33 28.45
C ALA A 576 1.21 8.86 29.86
N SER A 577 0.63 8.25 30.89
CA SER A 577 1.20 8.24 32.23
C SER A 577 2.34 7.22 32.27
N ALA A 578 3.35 7.43 33.11
CA ALA A 578 4.51 6.54 33.21
C ALA A 578 4.05 5.09 33.48
N ALA A 579 4.36 4.15 32.58
CA ALA A 579 3.88 2.78 32.64
C ALA A 579 4.26 2.13 33.99
N ALA A 580 3.25 1.71 34.76
CA ALA A 580 3.45 1.11 36.07
C ALA A 580 4.25 -0.20 35.97
N ARG A 581 5.14 -0.42 36.95
CA ARG A 581 5.93 -1.65 37.07
C ARG A 581 5.67 -2.25 38.44
N VAL A 582 5.18 -3.49 38.48
CA VAL A 582 4.82 -4.19 39.72
C VAL A 582 5.58 -5.51 39.80
N ARG A 583 6.35 -5.73 40.87
CA ARG A 583 7.03 -7.03 41.08
C ARG A 583 6.08 -7.98 41.80
N VAL A 584 6.03 -9.23 41.35
CA VAL A 584 5.16 -10.25 41.98
C VAL A 584 5.57 -10.54 43.44
N THR A 585 6.85 -10.37 43.78
CA THR A 585 7.38 -10.56 45.14
C THR A 585 6.91 -9.49 46.11
N ASP A 586 6.63 -8.27 45.63
CA ASP A 586 6.07 -7.19 46.45
C ASP A 586 4.63 -7.49 46.88
N LEU A 587 4.01 -8.49 46.25
CA LEU A 587 2.64 -8.93 46.49
C LEU A 587 2.55 -10.34 47.08
N GLY A 588 3.67 -10.86 47.59
CA GLY A 588 3.73 -12.13 48.31
C GLY A 588 4.02 -13.37 47.46
N ALA A 589 4.36 -13.22 46.18
CA ALA A 589 4.86 -14.36 45.39
C ALA A 589 6.26 -14.77 45.87
N VAL A 590 6.48 -16.05 46.14
CA VAL A 590 7.77 -16.60 46.57
C VAL A 590 8.19 -17.69 45.61
N ALA A 591 9.34 -17.51 44.96
CA ALA A 591 9.93 -18.50 44.07
C ALA A 591 10.74 -19.53 44.86
N ASP A 592 10.05 -20.40 45.61
CA ASP A 592 10.63 -21.48 46.42
C ASP A 592 10.26 -22.88 45.90
N GLY A 593 9.50 -22.96 44.81
CA GLY A 593 8.99 -24.21 44.28
C GLY A 593 7.94 -24.90 45.16
N LYS A 594 7.31 -24.18 46.09
CA LYS A 594 6.30 -24.70 47.04
C LYS A 594 5.10 -23.77 47.20
N THR A 595 5.35 -22.48 47.33
CA THR A 595 4.35 -21.44 47.56
C THR A 595 3.52 -21.20 46.29
N ASP A 596 2.20 -21.32 46.40
CA ASP A 596 1.29 -20.96 45.31
C ASP A 596 1.26 -19.44 45.11
N CYS A 597 1.83 -19.00 43.99
CA CYS A 597 1.99 -17.61 43.61
C CYS A 597 0.81 -17.08 42.79
N LEU A 598 -0.20 -17.90 42.46
CA LEU A 598 -1.26 -17.54 41.52
C LEU A 598 -1.99 -16.24 41.92
N ALA A 599 -2.42 -16.15 43.19
CA ALA A 599 -3.12 -14.99 43.71
C ALA A 599 -2.26 -13.71 43.67
N ALA A 600 -0.97 -13.81 44.02
CA ALA A 600 -0.03 -12.69 43.98
C ALA A 600 0.21 -12.20 42.54
N ILE A 601 0.31 -13.12 41.58
CA ILE A 601 0.48 -12.79 40.16
C ILE A 601 -0.77 -12.09 39.60
N HIS A 602 -1.97 -12.61 39.87
CA HIS A 602 -3.23 -11.94 39.45
C HIS A 602 -3.39 -10.57 40.11
N LYS A 603 -2.98 -10.41 41.37
CA LYS A 603 -2.95 -9.11 42.04
C LYS A 603 -2.00 -8.13 41.34
N ALA A 604 -0.82 -8.60 40.90
CA ALA A 604 0.12 -7.78 40.14
C ALA A 604 -0.46 -7.33 38.79
N ILE A 605 -1.10 -8.25 38.06
CA ILE A 605 -1.80 -7.94 36.80
C ILE A 605 -2.90 -6.91 37.05
N SER A 606 -3.70 -7.09 38.11
CA SER A 606 -4.78 -6.17 38.47
C SER A 606 -4.27 -4.77 38.79
N GLN A 607 -3.13 -4.65 39.49
CA GLN A 607 -2.52 -3.35 39.80
C GLN A 607 -2.05 -2.60 38.56
N VAL A 608 -1.40 -3.28 37.60
CA VAL A 608 -0.99 -2.61 36.35
C VAL A 608 -2.18 -2.26 35.46
N VAL A 609 -3.24 -3.07 35.49
CA VAL A 609 -4.48 -2.80 34.75
C VAL A 609 -5.23 -1.61 35.35
N ALA A 610 -5.29 -1.48 36.68
CA ALA A 610 -5.99 -0.40 37.37
C ALA A 610 -5.48 1.01 37.00
N VAL A 611 -4.25 1.11 36.48
CA VAL A 611 -3.61 2.36 36.05
C VAL A 611 -3.48 2.48 34.52
N GLY A 612 -4.20 1.64 33.77
CA GLY A 612 -4.30 1.72 32.30
C GLY A 612 -3.31 0.85 31.51
N GLY A 613 -2.48 0.06 32.19
CA GLY A 613 -1.48 -0.82 31.59
C GLY A 613 -0.11 -0.72 32.26
N GLY A 614 0.74 -1.73 32.06
CA GLY A 614 2.05 -1.76 32.70
C GLY A 614 2.76 -3.10 32.62
N THR A 615 3.87 -3.20 33.35
CA THR A 615 4.73 -4.40 33.37
C THR A 615 4.64 -5.11 34.72
N VAL A 616 4.20 -6.35 34.71
CA VAL A 616 4.38 -7.30 35.80
C VAL A 616 5.76 -7.93 35.69
N VAL A 617 6.56 -7.78 36.74
CA VAL A 617 7.97 -8.20 36.78
C VAL A 617 8.11 -9.43 37.66
N PHE A 618 8.73 -10.47 37.11
CA PHE A 618 9.15 -11.67 37.84
C PHE A 618 10.66 -11.59 38.08
N PRO A 619 11.10 -11.34 39.33
CA PRO A 619 12.52 -11.38 39.65
C PRO A 619 13.16 -12.73 39.32
N PRO A 620 14.42 -12.75 38.82
CA PRO A 620 15.14 -14.00 38.57
C PRO A 620 15.25 -14.84 39.84
N ALA A 621 15.07 -16.15 39.72
CA ALA A 621 15.11 -17.06 40.86
C ALA A 621 15.59 -18.45 40.43
N LYS A 622 16.23 -19.18 41.36
CA LYS A 622 16.69 -20.57 41.10
C LYS A 622 15.54 -21.58 41.14
N GLN A 623 14.59 -21.37 42.05
CA GLN A 623 13.38 -22.18 42.18
C GLN A 623 12.22 -21.49 41.42
N PRO A 624 11.18 -22.23 40.99
CA PRO A 624 10.09 -21.63 40.23
C PRO A 624 9.06 -20.91 41.12
N TYR A 625 8.34 -19.96 40.54
CA TYR A 625 7.07 -19.47 41.04
C TYR A 625 6.00 -20.52 40.70
N LEU A 626 5.52 -21.27 41.70
CA LEU A 626 4.46 -22.25 41.48
C LEU A 626 3.11 -21.58 41.29
N VAL A 627 2.28 -22.14 40.42
CA VAL A 627 0.87 -21.74 40.26
C VAL A 627 -0.03 -22.97 40.30
N SER A 628 -1.05 -22.95 41.15
CA SER A 628 -2.03 -24.05 41.28
C SER A 628 -3.05 -24.12 40.14
N GLY A 629 -3.07 -23.11 39.26
CA GLY A 629 -3.98 -22.98 38.14
C GLY A 629 -3.51 -21.92 37.13
N THR A 630 -4.42 -21.45 36.27
CA THR A 630 -4.06 -20.62 35.12
C THR A 630 -3.79 -19.16 35.46
N VAL A 631 -2.65 -18.61 35.02
CA VAL A 631 -2.42 -17.16 35.02
C VAL A 631 -3.15 -16.54 33.82
N VAL A 632 -4.31 -15.92 34.08
CA VAL A 632 -5.14 -15.37 33.00
C VAL A 632 -4.98 -13.86 32.85
N ILE A 633 -4.83 -13.41 31.60
CA ILE A 633 -4.70 -12.02 31.17
C ILE A 633 -5.95 -11.66 30.35
N ARG A 634 -6.90 -10.96 30.98
CA ARG A 634 -8.16 -10.52 30.35
C ARG A 634 -8.18 -9.06 29.90
N SER A 635 -7.05 -8.36 30.04
CA SER A 635 -6.96 -6.92 29.82
C SER A 635 -5.82 -6.57 28.88
N SER A 636 -6.04 -5.53 28.07
CA SER A 636 -5.06 -5.00 27.13
C SER A 636 -3.92 -4.27 27.84
N ASN A 637 -2.80 -4.04 27.12
CA ASN A 637 -1.63 -3.27 27.60
C ASN A 637 -0.90 -3.89 28.80
N VAL A 638 -0.93 -5.22 28.92
CA VAL A 638 -0.23 -5.94 29.98
C VAL A 638 1.07 -6.54 29.44
N LYS A 639 2.17 -6.30 30.15
CA LYS A 639 3.45 -6.95 29.88
C LYS A 639 3.86 -7.85 31.03
N LEU A 640 4.19 -9.11 30.75
CA LEU A 640 4.87 -10.00 31.69
C LEU A 640 6.35 -10.07 31.33
N SER A 641 7.24 -9.81 32.29
CA SER A 641 8.69 -9.82 32.05
C SER A 641 9.44 -10.49 33.19
N GLY A 642 10.31 -11.46 32.87
CA GLY A 642 11.06 -12.17 33.90
C GLY A 642 12.25 -12.96 33.37
N LYS A 643 13.30 -12.27 32.90
CA LYS A 643 14.54 -12.91 32.46
C LYS A 643 15.15 -13.74 33.60
N GLY A 644 15.25 -15.05 33.43
CA GLY A 644 15.78 -15.96 34.45
C GLY A 644 14.79 -16.30 35.57
N ALA A 645 13.49 -16.06 35.35
CA ALA A 645 12.42 -16.50 36.24
C ALA A 645 11.61 -17.63 35.56
N THR A 646 11.19 -18.61 36.36
CA THR A 646 10.36 -19.74 35.91
C THR A 646 8.99 -19.68 36.54
N ILE A 647 7.92 -19.71 35.74
CA ILE A 647 6.56 -19.97 36.19
C ILE A 647 6.26 -21.44 35.93
N LYS A 648 5.86 -22.20 36.95
CA LYS A 648 5.63 -23.64 36.85
C LYS A 648 4.25 -24.02 37.41
N LEU A 649 3.50 -24.85 36.69
CA LEU A 649 2.27 -25.45 37.23
C LEU A 649 2.60 -26.38 38.41
N ALA A 650 1.84 -26.28 39.49
CA ALA A 650 1.94 -27.20 40.62
C ALA A 650 1.60 -28.64 40.22
N ASP A 651 1.96 -29.60 41.06
CA ASP A 651 1.54 -30.99 40.89
C ASP A 651 0.02 -31.07 41.10
N GLY A 652 -0.70 -31.77 40.23
CA GLY A 652 -2.17 -31.86 40.26
C GLY A 652 -2.93 -30.57 39.97
N ALA A 653 -2.30 -29.57 39.32
CA ALA A 653 -2.95 -28.31 38.98
C ALA A 653 -4.18 -28.49 38.07
N ALA A 654 -5.25 -27.77 38.35
CA ALA A 654 -6.50 -27.86 37.59
C ALA A 654 -7.24 -26.53 37.56
N ASN A 655 -7.90 -26.23 36.43
CA ASN A 655 -8.76 -25.04 36.28
C ASN A 655 -10.26 -25.38 36.28
N GLY A 656 -10.61 -26.67 36.16
CA GLY A 656 -11.97 -27.17 36.10
C GLY A 656 -12.04 -28.69 36.20
N THR A 657 -13.22 -29.27 35.95
CA THR A 657 -13.44 -30.72 36.01
C THR A 657 -13.23 -31.40 34.66
N LYS A 658 -12.67 -32.62 34.66
CA LYS A 658 -12.40 -33.46 33.48
C LYS A 658 -13.60 -33.62 32.50
N ALA A 659 -14.83 -33.58 33.03
CA ALA A 659 -16.06 -33.77 32.25
C ALA A 659 -16.37 -32.64 31.25
N LYS A 660 -15.74 -31.46 31.42
CA LYS A 660 -15.90 -30.32 30.50
C LYS A 660 -14.58 -30.16 29.76
N ARG A 661 -14.54 -30.35 28.44
CA ARG A 661 -13.35 -30.18 27.59
C ARG A 661 -13.43 -28.88 26.79
N THR A 662 -13.18 -27.76 27.46
CA THR A 662 -13.21 -26.40 26.89
C THR A 662 -11.91 -25.68 27.22
N THR A 663 -11.54 -24.62 26.50
CA THR A 663 -10.35 -23.81 26.84
C THR A 663 -10.42 -23.29 28.29
N ASP A 664 -11.62 -22.89 28.74
CA ASP A 664 -11.87 -22.44 30.12
C ASP A 664 -11.60 -23.51 31.19
N SER A 665 -11.88 -24.79 30.90
CA SER A 665 -11.70 -25.88 31.87
C SER A 665 -10.30 -26.50 31.82
N GLN A 666 -9.54 -26.25 30.75
CA GLN A 666 -8.11 -26.57 30.63
C GLN A 666 -7.25 -25.68 31.52
N VAL A 667 -6.28 -26.32 32.17
CA VAL A 667 -5.24 -25.62 32.89
C VAL A 667 -4.16 -25.20 31.90
N HIS A 668 -3.84 -23.92 31.92
CA HIS A 668 -2.76 -23.34 31.12
C HIS A 668 -1.76 -22.70 32.08
N VAL A 669 -0.50 -22.53 31.69
CA VAL A 669 0.40 -21.72 32.53
C VAL A 669 0.01 -20.24 32.39
N LEU A 670 -0.05 -19.74 31.15
CA LEU A 670 -0.43 -18.38 30.80
C LEU A 670 -1.55 -18.40 29.74
N TRP A 671 -2.60 -17.60 29.94
CA TRP A 671 -3.68 -17.47 28.97
C TRP A 671 -4.05 -16.02 28.72
N VAL A 672 -3.87 -15.56 27.47
CA VAL A 672 -4.42 -14.30 26.97
C VAL A 672 -5.85 -14.57 26.51
N ALA A 673 -6.80 -14.25 27.37
CA ALA A 673 -8.19 -14.66 27.26
C ALA A 673 -9.07 -13.51 26.74
N GLY A 674 -8.95 -13.22 25.44
CA GLY A 674 -9.87 -12.34 24.73
C GLY A 674 -11.17 -13.04 24.35
N LYS A 675 -12.17 -12.26 23.93
CA LYS A 675 -13.45 -12.73 23.38
C LYS A 675 -13.78 -11.99 22.08
N PRO A 676 -14.66 -12.50 21.22
CA PRO A 676 -15.07 -11.80 19.98
C PRO A 676 -15.59 -10.37 20.25
N ASP A 677 -16.38 -10.20 21.31
CA ASP A 677 -16.97 -8.94 21.76
C ASP A 677 -16.06 -8.12 22.68
N LYS A 678 -14.92 -8.70 23.08
CA LYS A 678 -13.93 -8.06 23.98
C LYS A 678 -12.53 -8.68 23.80
N PRO A 679 -11.83 -8.40 22.70
CA PRO A 679 -10.51 -8.90 22.42
C PRO A 679 -9.48 -8.23 23.33
N VAL A 680 -8.39 -8.93 23.58
CA VAL A 680 -7.27 -8.44 24.37
C VAL A 680 -6.17 -7.97 23.43
N GLN A 681 -5.66 -6.76 23.63
CA GLN A 681 -4.69 -6.16 22.72
C GLN A 681 -3.38 -5.77 23.41
N ARG A 682 -2.28 -5.76 22.64
CA ARG A 682 -0.98 -5.22 23.10
C ARG A 682 -0.46 -5.93 24.36
N VAL A 683 -0.53 -7.25 24.38
CA VAL A 683 0.11 -8.07 25.43
C VAL A 683 1.52 -8.45 25.01
N GLU A 684 2.49 -8.37 25.92
CA GLU A 684 3.86 -8.86 25.69
C GLU A 684 4.28 -9.83 26.81
N ILE A 685 4.69 -11.04 26.46
CA ILE A 685 5.28 -12.03 27.38
C ILE A 685 6.75 -12.15 26.99
N ARG A 686 7.68 -11.83 27.91
CA ARG A 686 9.10 -11.76 27.57
C ARG A 686 10.06 -12.32 28.61
N GLY A 687 11.02 -13.13 28.15
CA GLY A 687 12.19 -13.54 28.91
C GLY A 687 11.94 -14.64 29.94
N LEU A 688 10.71 -15.13 30.06
CA LEU A 688 10.31 -16.11 31.08
C LEU A 688 10.67 -17.54 30.65
N THR A 689 10.85 -18.41 31.64
CA THR A 689 10.66 -19.84 31.47
C THR A 689 9.24 -20.22 31.93
N VAL A 690 8.52 -20.97 31.12
CA VAL A 690 7.13 -21.38 31.34
C VAL A 690 7.08 -22.90 31.35
N ASP A 691 6.79 -23.49 32.49
CA ASP A 691 6.87 -24.95 32.71
C ASP A 691 5.48 -25.51 33.03
N ALA A 692 4.92 -26.24 32.06
CA ALA A 692 3.57 -26.78 32.16
C ALA A 692 3.48 -28.07 33.00
N ASN A 693 4.61 -28.61 33.47
CA ASN A 693 4.68 -29.70 34.43
C ASN A 693 3.78 -30.92 34.10
N ILE A 694 3.69 -31.31 32.83
CA ILE A 694 2.70 -32.31 32.37
C ILE A 694 2.78 -33.66 33.08
N TYR A 695 3.98 -34.14 33.42
CA TYR A 695 4.19 -35.47 34.02
C TYR A 695 3.75 -35.59 35.49
N ARG A 696 3.30 -34.48 36.10
CA ARG A 696 2.82 -34.43 37.49
C ARG A 696 1.37 -33.99 37.58
N GLN A 697 0.63 -34.01 36.47
CA GLN A 697 -0.80 -33.72 36.45
C GLN A 697 -1.58 -35.04 36.61
N ASP A 698 -2.47 -35.11 37.60
CA ASP A 698 -3.17 -36.33 38.06
C ASP A 698 -4.11 -36.98 37.01
N ASP A 699 -4.25 -36.40 35.83
CA ASP A 699 -5.10 -36.90 34.74
C ASP A 699 -4.61 -36.66 33.32
N TYR A 700 -3.32 -36.40 33.09
CA TYR A 700 -2.86 -36.05 31.72
C TYR A 700 -3.80 -35.04 31.03
N TYR A 701 -4.37 -34.08 31.77
CA TYR A 701 -5.35 -33.17 31.19
C TYR A 701 -4.62 -32.06 30.43
N ASN A 702 -4.07 -32.42 29.29
CA ASN A 702 -3.57 -31.60 28.20
C ASN A 702 -3.15 -30.15 28.56
N PRO A 703 -2.23 -29.93 29.52
CA PRO A 703 -1.89 -28.59 29.97
C PRO A 703 -1.21 -27.82 28.84
N ARG A 704 -1.75 -26.66 28.46
CA ARG A 704 -1.10 -25.79 27.48
C ARG A 704 -0.18 -24.80 28.19
N ALA A 705 0.96 -24.44 27.61
CA ALA A 705 1.86 -23.50 28.26
C ALA A 705 1.39 -22.05 28.08
N ILE A 706 1.26 -21.58 26.83
CA ILE A 706 0.78 -20.24 26.51
C ILE A 706 -0.36 -20.34 25.51
N VAL A 707 -1.52 -19.76 25.82
CA VAL A 707 -2.68 -19.72 24.91
C VAL A 707 -3.07 -18.27 24.64
N VAL A 708 -3.39 -17.95 23.39
CA VAL A 708 -3.87 -16.64 22.96
C VAL A 708 -5.15 -16.82 22.15
N GLU A 709 -6.28 -16.33 22.67
CA GLU A 709 -7.57 -16.32 21.97
C GLU A 709 -8.07 -14.88 21.86
N HIS A 710 -8.58 -14.50 20.69
CA HIS A 710 -8.98 -13.13 20.35
C HIS A 710 -7.96 -12.08 20.80
N GLY A 711 -6.68 -12.41 20.62
CA GLY A 711 -5.54 -11.58 20.94
C GLY A 711 -5.09 -10.77 19.74
N HIS A 712 -4.97 -9.44 19.87
CA HIS A 712 -4.41 -8.59 18.81
C HIS A 712 -3.09 -7.95 19.23
N LEU A 713 -2.11 -7.93 18.33
CA LEU A 713 -0.78 -7.36 18.61
C LEU A 713 -0.08 -8.02 19.82
N VAL A 714 -0.27 -9.33 19.98
CA VAL A 714 0.38 -10.10 21.06
C VAL A 714 1.81 -10.47 20.67
N LYS A 715 2.74 -10.29 21.59
CA LYS A 715 4.17 -10.58 21.39
C LYS A 715 4.66 -11.57 22.43
N VAL A 716 5.26 -12.66 22.00
CA VAL A 716 5.97 -13.60 22.88
C VAL A 716 7.42 -13.63 22.46
N ARG A 717 8.33 -13.26 23.38
CA ARG A 717 9.72 -12.97 23.04
C ARG A 717 10.70 -13.59 24.01
N ASP A 718 11.72 -14.27 23.50
CA ASP A 718 12.81 -14.79 24.33
C ASP A 718 12.27 -15.71 25.45
N VAL A 719 11.21 -16.49 25.19
CA VAL A 719 10.55 -17.35 26.18
C VAL A 719 10.95 -18.81 25.96
N THR A 720 11.26 -19.51 27.04
CA THR A 720 11.50 -20.97 27.03
C THR A 720 10.28 -21.69 27.61
N ILE A 721 9.73 -22.66 26.89
CA ILE A 721 8.54 -23.42 27.26
C ILE A 721 8.97 -24.86 27.52
N LEU A 722 8.61 -25.42 28.68
CA LEU A 722 9.04 -26.74 29.11
C LEU A 722 7.83 -27.63 29.41
N ARG A 723 7.91 -28.88 28.94
CA ARG A 723 7.01 -29.98 29.34
C ARG A 723 5.51 -29.69 29.18
N PRO A 724 5.04 -29.12 28.05
CA PRO A 724 3.62 -28.90 27.81
C PRO A 724 2.94 -30.08 27.11
N PHE A 725 1.60 -30.08 27.10
CA PHE A 725 0.86 -30.84 26.09
C PHE A 725 0.89 -30.08 24.77
N VAL A 726 0.43 -28.82 24.78
CA VAL A 726 0.62 -27.84 23.70
C VAL A 726 1.46 -26.67 24.20
N GLY A 727 2.56 -26.33 23.53
CA GLY A 727 3.48 -25.31 24.01
C GLY A 727 2.94 -23.88 23.92
N LEU A 728 2.86 -23.32 22.72
CA LEU A 728 2.35 -21.98 22.49
C LEU A 728 1.31 -22.00 21.36
N ASP A 729 0.09 -21.65 21.71
CA ASP A 729 -1.08 -21.64 20.83
C ASP A 729 -1.57 -20.22 20.57
N ILE A 730 -1.51 -19.81 19.30
CA ILE A 730 -2.22 -18.64 18.79
C ILE A 730 -3.54 -19.09 18.18
N GLY A 731 -4.56 -19.18 19.03
CA GLY A 731 -5.88 -19.71 18.72
C GLY A 731 -6.87 -18.70 18.17
N ALA A 732 -8.12 -19.13 18.09
CA ALA A 732 -9.24 -18.47 17.38
C ALA A 732 -9.30 -16.94 17.51
N GLY A 733 -9.48 -16.27 16.36
CA GLY A 733 -9.76 -14.84 16.26
C GLY A 733 -8.58 -13.93 16.62
N SER A 734 -7.39 -14.49 16.78
CA SER A 734 -6.17 -13.73 17.06
C SER A 734 -5.58 -13.13 15.79
N SER A 735 -5.00 -11.93 15.90
CA SER A 735 -4.35 -11.28 14.76
C SER A 735 -3.06 -10.54 15.10
N ASP A 736 -2.18 -10.44 14.11
CA ASP A 736 -0.95 -9.63 14.18
C ASP A 736 -0.04 -10.04 15.35
N CYS A 737 0.02 -11.34 15.63
CA CYS A 737 0.83 -11.90 16.70
C CYS A 737 2.24 -12.25 16.22
N GLU A 738 3.24 -11.99 17.06
CA GLU A 738 4.64 -12.30 16.79
C GLU A 738 5.23 -13.13 17.93
N VAL A 739 5.73 -14.32 17.58
CA VAL A 739 6.54 -15.18 18.45
C VAL A 739 7.98 -15.10 17.96
N ARG A 740 8.90 -14.68 18.82
CA ARG A 740 10.31 -14.47 18.43
C ARG A 740 11.29 -15.01 19.46
N GLY A 741 12.34 -15.69 19.02
CA GLY A 741 13.41 -16.14 19.92
C GLY A 741 12.92 -17.16 20.96
N CYS A 742 11.80 -17.84 20.70
CA CYS A 742 11.16 -18.73 21.67
C CYS A 742 11.61 -20.17 21.47
N VAL A 743 11.73 -20.91 22.57
CA VAL A 743 12.13 -22.32 22.57
C VAL A 743 11.04 -23.15 23.22
N VAL A 744 10.65 -24.28 22.62
CA VAL A 744 9.75 -25.28 23.23
C VAL A 744 10.51 -26.59 23.38
N GLU A 745 10.47 -27.19 24.58
CA GLU A 745 11.13 -28.46 24.90
C GLU A 745 10.18 -29.47 25.56
N ASP A 746 10.35 -30.74 25.20
CA ASP A 746 9.68 -31.90 25.81
C ASP A 746 8.14 -31.84 25.83
N TRP A 747 7.51 -31.50 24.70
CA TRP A 747 6.04 -31.50 24.57
C TRP A 747 5.47 -32.89 24.26
N LEU A 748 4.16 -33.08 24.44
CA LEU A 748 3.47 -34.35 24.11
C LEU A 748 2.64 -34.30 22.81
N GLU A 749 1.84 -33.26 22.61
CA GLU A 749 1.04 -33.08 21.39
C GLU A 749 1.76 -32.12 20.45
N ASP A 750 1.54 -30.80 20.61
CA ASP A 750 2.08 -29.79 19.69
C ASP A 750 3.04 -28.80 20.35
N GLY A 751 4.10 -28.42 19.66
CA GLY A 751 5.09 -27.47 20.15
C GLY A 751 4.58 -26.03 20.05
N PHE A 752 4.52 -25.51 18.84
CA PHE A 752 3.90 -24.25 18.48
C PHE A 752 2.64 -24.51 17.67
N ASP A 753 1.62 -23.67 17.85
CA ASP A 753 0.33 -23.82 17.23
C ASP A 753 -0.19 -22.45 16.75
N ALA A 754 -0.79 -22.44 15.57
CA ALA A 754 -1.61 -21.35 15.07
C ALA A 754 -2.88 -21.96 14.46
N SER A 755 -4.03 -21.68 15.07
CA SER A 755 -5.31 -22.27 14.71
C SER A 755 -6.43 -21.22 14.68
N GLY A 756 -7.37 -21.38 13.75
CA GLY A 756 -8.65 -20.65 13.78
C GLY A 756 -9.75 -21.40 14.55
N ASP A 757 -9.47 -22.63 15.00
CA ASP A 757 -10.39 -23.53 15.73
C ASP A 757 -11.76 -23.70 15.05
N ALA A 758 -11.78 -23.70 13.71
CA ALA A 758 -13.01 -23.91 12.94
C ALA A 758 -13.69 -25.24 13.28
N ASP A 759 -12.91 -26.26 13.66
CA ASP A 759 -13.39 -27.55 14.13
C ASP A 759 -14.12 -27.45 15.49
N LYS A 760 -13.84 -26.44 16.31
CA LYS A 760 -14.59 -26.14 17.54
C LYS A 760 -15.80 -25.24 17.28
N GLY A 761 -16.11 -24.94 16.01
CA GLY A 761 -17.23 -24.08 15.61
C GLY A 761 -16.92 -22.58 15.70
N SER A 762 -15.64 -22.21 15.79
CA SER A 762 -15.21 -20.83 15.70
C SER A 762 -15.53 -20.25 14.31
N GLU A 763 -16.26 -19.14 14.28
CA GLU A 763 -16.43 -18.30 13.08
C GLU A 763 -15.25 -17.33 12.89
N ALA A 764 -14.25 -17.40 13.75
CA ALA A 764 -13.19 -16.41 13.82
C ALA A 764 -12.00 -16.77 12.92
N ILE A 765 -11.46 -15.77 12.23
CA ILE A 765 -10.27 -15.91 11.39
C ILE A 765 -9.04 -15.54 12.22
N THR A 766 -8.11 -16.49 12.38
CA THR A 766 -6.78 -16.23 12.93
C THR A 766 -5.83 -15.82 11.79
N THR A 767 -5.16 -14.68 11.89
CA THR A 767 -4.42 -14.10 10.73
C THR A 767 -3.18 -13.29 11.09
N ASN A 768 -2.24 -13.20 10.14
CA ASN A 768 -1.01 -12.40 10.25
C ASN A 768 -0.09 -12.87 11.40
N ILE A 769 0.16 -14.17 11.47
CA ILE A 769 0.97 -14.79 12.53
C ILE A 769 2.42 -14.95 12.07
N ARG A 770 3.37 -14.56 12.92
CA ARG A 770 4.80 -14.67 12.61
C ARG A 770 5.56 -15.40 13.71
N PHE A 771 6.20 -16.50 13.34
CA PHE A 771 7.23 -17.18 14.13
C PHE A 771 8.59 -16.83 13.54
N ILE A 772 9.48 -16.25 14.34
CA ILE A 772 10.78 -15.75 13.88
C ILE A 772 11.85 -16.26 14.84
N ASP A 773 12.83 -17.01 14.33
CA ASP A 773 13.95 -17.49 15.16
C ASP A 773 13.45 -18.30 16.38
N CYS A 774 12.51 -19.21 16.14
CA CYS A 774 11.91 -20.08 17.16
C CYS A 774 12.39 -21.52 16.99
N HIS A 775 12.52 -22.25 18.10
CA HIS A 775 13.12 -23.59 18.10
C HIS A 775 12.29 -24.58 18.93
N ALA A 776 11.82 -25.65 18.31
CA ALA A 776 11.17 -26.76 19.00
C ALA A 776 12.16 -27.93 19.06
N ARG A 777 12.53 -28.38 20.27
CA ARG A 777 13.57 -29.42 20.41
C ARG A 777 13.39 -30.39 21.56
N GLY A 778 13.97 -31.58 21.44
CA GLY A 778 14.12 -32.52 22.54
C GLY A 778 12.77 -33.01 23.09
N ALA A 779 11.96 -33.63 22.23
CA ALA A 779 10.64 -34.16 22.60
C ALA A 779 10.56 -35.67 22.31
N PRO A 780 11.23 -36.51 23.12
CA PRO A 780 11.33 -37.95 22.87
C PRO A 780 10.00 -38.71 23.00
N LYS A 781 9.04 -38.12 23.73
CA LYS A 781 7.71 -38.70 23.95
C LYS A 781 6.60 -38.07 23.10
N SER A 782 6.88 -36.98 22.38
CA SER A 782 5.88 -36.33 21.52
C SER A 782 5.43 -37.26 20.40
N THR A 783 4.13 -37.30 20.15
CA THR A 783 3.54 -37.95 18.96
C THR A 783 2.85 -36.97 18.02
N GLY A 784 2.69 -35.71 18.42
CA GLY A 784 2.13 -34.64 17.57
C GLY A 784 3.22 -33.87 16.82
N ASN A 785 3.00 -32.57 16.61
CA ASN A 785 3.77 -31.77 15.67
C ASN A 785 4.61 -30.70 16.39
N ALA A 786 5.81 -30.42 15.89
CA ALA A 786 6.57 -29.27 16.42
C ALA A 786 5.87 -27.94 16.09
N TRP A 787 5.21 -27.86 14.93
CA TRP A 787 4.30 -26.81 14.50
C TRP A 787 3.00 -27.40 13.96
N GLU A 788 1.87 -27.03 14.52
CA GLU A 788 0.55 -27.19 13.92
C GLU A 788 0.11 -25.83 13.34
N ILE A 789 -0.36 -25.82 12.10
CA ILE A 789 -0.89 -24.62 11.42
C ILE A 789 -2.19 -25.02 10.74
N GLU A 790 -3.33 -24.64 11.32
CA GLU A 790 -4.59 -25.27 10.96
C GLU A 790 -5.86 -24.40 11.02
N ASP A 791 -6.93 -24.96 10.46
CA ASP A 791 -8.32 -24.55 10.68
C ASP A 791 -8.65 -23.08 10.42
N GLY A 792 -8.55 -22.65 9.17
CA GLY A 792 -9.01 -21.33 8.72
C GLY A 792 -7.99 -20.21 8.90
N VAL A 793 -6.76 -20.54 9.30
CA VAL A 793 -5.65 -19.59 9.46
C VAL A 793 -5.20 -18.93 8.15
N ARG A 794 -4.76 -17.67 8.25
CA ARG A 794 -4.32 -16.89 7.09
C ARG A 794 -3.00 -16.17 7.35
N HIS A 795 -2.18 -16.03 6.31
CA HIS A 795 -0.99 -15.19 6.33
C HIS A 795 0.00 -15.56 7.44
N VAL A 796 0.34 -16.85 7.54
CA VAL A 796 1.28 -17.38 8.53
C VAL A 796 2.70 -17.37 7.95
N ARG A 797 3.69 -16.90 8.72
CA ARG A 797 5.11 -16.92 8.36
C ARG A 797 5.93 -17.57 9.45
N VAL A 798 6.67 -18.63 9.09
CA VAL A 798 7.68 -19.26 9.94
C VAL A 798 9.04 -18.99 9.31
N VAL A 799 9.89 -18.24 9.99
CA VAL A 799 11.11 -17.68 9.41
C VAL A 799 12.29 -17.95 10.34
N ASP A 800 13.37 -18.52 9.80
CA ASP A 800 14.61 -18.80 10.55
C ASP A 800 14.40 -19.74 11.76
N CYS A 801 13.39 -20.60 11.72
CA CYS A 801 13.05 -21.50 12.82
C CYS A 801 13.67 -22.90 12.66
N SER A 802 13.71 -23.69 13.74
CA SER A 802 14.18 -25.08 13.66
C SER A 802 13.41 -26.09 14.49
N VAL A 803 13.49 -27.34 14.06
CA VAL A 803 13.00 -28.54 14.75
C VAL A 803 14.15 -29.53 14.90
N SER A 804 14.39 -30.04 16.10
CA SER A 804 15.46 -31.03 16.35
C SER A 804 15.12 -32.03 17.45
N ASP A 805 15.52 -33.29 17.29
CA ASP A 805 15.39 -34.32 18.34
C ASP A 805 13.94 -34.65 18.74
N VAL A 806 13.13 -34.98 17.73
CA VAL A 806 11.71 -35.37 17.88
C VAL A 806 11.52 -36.77 17.27
N PRO A 807 11.99 -37.84 17.93
CA PRO A 807 12.12 -39.18 17.34
C PRO A 807 10.79 -39.90 17.07
N ARG A 808 9.66 -39.38 17.56
CA ARG A 808 8.32 -40.02 17.43
C ARG A 808 7.27 -39.11 16.78
N GLY A 809 7.38 -37.79 16.93
CA GLY A 809 6.47 -36.79 16.37
C GLY A 809 6.93 -36.25 15.02
N ASN A 810 6.09 -35.42 14.39
CA ASN A 810 6.40 -34.75 13.13
C ASN A 810 6.95 -33.34 13.36
N ALA A 811 7.46 -32.69 12.32
CA ALA A 811 7.91 -31.30 12.41
C ALA A 811 6.78 -30.30 12.13
N PHE A 812 6.16 -30.32 10.95
CA PHE A 812 5.07 -29.41 10.58
C PHE A 812 3.82 -30.17 10.12
N GLY A 813 2.69 -29.91 10.76
CA GLY A 813 1.34 -30.21 10.26
C GLY A 813 0.69 -28.94 9.72
N ILE A 814 0.39 -28.90 8.42
CA ILE A 814 -0.28 -27.78 7.75
C ILE A 814 -1.59 -28.27 7.16
N ARG A 815 -2.67 -28.25 7.94
CA ARG A 815 -3.89 -28.98 7.58
C ARG A 815 -5.15 -28.28 8.06
N ASN A 816 -6.30 -28.74 7.59
CA ASN A 816 -7.55 -28.49 8.29
C ASN A 816 -8.11 -29.80 8.82
N HIS A 817 -8.82 -29.75 9.94
CA HIS A 817 -9.60 -30.87 10.43
C HIS A 817 -10.74 -31.22 9.47
N TRP A 818 -11.11 -32.51 9.45
CA TRP A 818 -12.20 -33.04 8.63
C TRP A 818 -13.55 -32.79 9.28
N LYS A 819 -13.88 -31.52 9.47
CA LYS A 819 -15.14 -31.05 10.04
C LYS A 819 -15.67 -29.90 9.22
N ALA A 820 -16.99 -29.86 9.02
CA ALA A 820 -17.66 -28.74 8.39
C ALA A 820 -17.66 -27.58 9.39
N GLY A 821 -16.90 -26.53 9.08
CA GLY A 821 -16.83 -25.31 9.87
C GLY A 821 -17.24 -24.11 9.03
N PRO A 822 -17.67 -22.99 9.66
CA PRO A 822 -18.03 -21.77 8.96
C PRO A 822 -16.83 -21.11 8.24
N VAL A 823 -15.60 -21.41 8.67
CA VAL A 823 -14.35 -20.93 8.09
C VAL A 823 -13.35 -22.09 7.96
N ASP A 824 -13.28 -22.75 6.82
CA ASP A 824 -12.44 -23.95 6.62
C ASP A 824 -11.42 -23.79 5.45
N VAL A 825 -11.07 -22.54 5.13
CA VAL A 825 -10.05 -22.22 4.12
C VAL A 825 -8.82 -21.61 4.79
N SER A 826 -7.74 -22.39 4.83
CA SER A 826 -6.43 -21.94 5.30
C SER A 826 -5.60 -21.45 4.11
N ARG A 827 -4.93 -20.31 4.24
CA ARG A 827 -4.22 -19.70 3.10
C ARG A 827 -2.96 -18.90 3.39
N ASP A 828 -2.09 -18.82 2.40
CA ASP A 828 -0.85 -18.04 2.40
C ASP A 828 0.04 -18.38 3.61
N ILE A 829 0.49 -19.64 3.63
CA ILE A 829 1.31 -20.21 4.68
C ILE A 829 2.72 -20.40 4.13
N GLN A 830 3.73 -19.80 4.78
CA GLN A 830 5.10 -19.86 4.29
C GLN A 830 6.10 -20.29 5.36
N LEU A 831 6.91 -21.30 5.02
CA LEU A 831 8.11 -21.68 5.76
C LEU A 831 9.33 -21.13 5.03
N ARG A 832 10.20 -20.38 5.70
CA ARG A 832 11.39 -19.74 5.10
C ARG A 832 12.63 -20.02 5.95
N ARG A 833 13.65 -20.63 5.35
CA ARG A 833 14.93 -20.97 6.00
C ARG A 833 14.72 -21.78 7.29
N VAL A 834 13.81 -22.75 7.21
CA VAL A 834 13.50 -23.66 8.32
C VAL A 834 14.41 -24.88 8.26
N ARG A 835 14.96 -25.29 9.41
CA ARG A 835 15.81 -26.48 9.53
C ARG A 835 15.13 -27.57 10.36
N ILE A 836 15.00 -28.77 9.81
CA ILE A 836 14.35 -29.94 10.43
C ILE A 836 15.35 -31.09 10.46
N GLU A 837 15.72 -31.52 11.65
CA GLU A 837 16.72 -32.58 11.88
C GLU A 837 16.24 -33.60 12.92
N ARG A 838 16.62 -34.86 12.76
CA ARG A 838 16.36 -35.93 13.75
C ARG A 838 14.87 -36.01 14.16
N VAL A 839 13.99 -35.85 13.18
CA VAL A 839 12.55 -36.08 13.29
C VAL A 839 12.26 -37.52 12.84
N GLY A 840 11.66 -38.31 13.72
CA GLY A 840 11.40 -39.74 13.51
C GLY A 840 9.93 -40.10 13.38
N GLY A 841 9.02 -39.11 13.47
CA GLY A 841 7.63 -39.26 13.06
C GLY A 841 7.48 -39.54 11.56
N LYS A 842 6.23 -39.70 11.13
CA LYS A 842 5.92 -40.15 9.77
C LYS A 842 6.42 -39.15 8.72
N TYR A 843 6.28 -37.86 8.99
CA TYR A 843 6.69 -36.80 8.07
C TYR A 843 7.49 -35.72 8.80
N GLY A 844 8.45 -35.13 8.10
CA GLY A 844 9.01 -33.85 8.50
C GLY A 844 7.98 -32.74 8.28
N ILE A 845 7.36 -32.70 7.10
CA ILE A 845 6.30 -31.74 6.77
C ILE A 845 5.17 -32.53 6.13
N TYR A 846 3.96 -32.39 6.64
CA TYR A 846 2.78 -32.89 5.95
C TYR A 846 1.72 -31.81 5.86
N SER A 847 1.00 -31.84 4.75
CA SER A 847 -0.11 -30.94 4.51
C SER A 847 -1.26 -31.70 3.91
N HIS A 848 -2.43 -31.62 4.54
CA HIS A 848 -3.63 -32.28 4.04
C HIS A 848 -4.91 -31.49 4.29
N SER A 849 -5.88 -31.65 3.38
CA SER A 849 -7.22 -31.10 3.52
C SER A 849 -8.28 -32.19 3.32
N ALA A 850 -9.46 -32.01 3.93
CA ALA A 850 -10.55 -32.96 3.84
C ALA A 850 -11.12 -33.03 2.40
N PRO A 851 -11.64 -34.19 1.93
CA PRO A 851 -12.16 -34.33 0.57
C PRO A 851 -13.37 -33.40 0.29
N ARG A 852 -13.43 -32.79 -0.90
CA ARG A 852 -14.47 -31.83 -1.28
C ARG A 852 -15.86 -32.44 -1.36
N GLU A 853 -15.97 -33.74 -1.63
CA GLU A 853 -17.24 -34.46 -1.73
C GLU A 853 -17.99 -34.45 -0.39
N ARG A 854 -17.25 -34.42 0.72
CA ARG A 854 -17.78 -34.40 2.08
C ARG A 854 -17.67 -33.02 2.74
N PHE A 855 -16.67 -32.23 2.37
CA PHE A 855 -16.40 -30.89 2.90
C PHE A 855 -16.11 -29.91 1.76
N PRO A 856 -17.15 -29.37 1.10
CA PRO A 856 -17.02 -28.64 -0.17
C PRO A 856 -16.14 -27.39 -0.11
N THR A 857 -16.10 -26.73 1.04
CA THR A 857 -15.38 -25.48 1.26
C THR A 857 -13.94 -25.68 1.76
N ASN A 858 -13.65 -26.84 2.37
CA ASN A 858 -12.40 -27.12 3.05
C ASN A 858 -11.23 -27.27 2.07
N ARG A 859 -10.26 -26.36 2.16
CA ARG A 859 -9.07 -26.38 1.31
C ARG A 859 -7.90 -25.56 1.86
N LEU A 860 -6.73 -25.87 1.33
CA LEU A 860 -5.51 -25.10 1.52
C LEU A 860 -5.17 -24.31 0.25
N VAL A 861 -4.82 -23.03 0.42
CA VAL A 861 -4.47 -22.14 -0.70
C VAL A 861 -3.09 -21.54 -0.45
N ASP A 862 -2.18 -21.67 -1.40
CA ASP A 862 -0.84 -21.07 -1.35
C ASP A 862 0.00 -21.52 -0.14
N VAL A 863 0.46 -22.77 -0.17
CA VAL A 863 1.47 -23.28 0.78
C VAL A 863 2.85 -23.20 0.13
N SER A 864 3.78 -22.47 0.76
CA SER A 864 5.11 -22.24 0.19
C SER A 864 6.27 -22.59 1.13
N LEU A 865 7.24 -23.32 0.61
CA LEU A 865 8.49 -23.67 1.27
C LEU A 865 9.66 -22.97 0.56
N TYR A 866 10.43 -22.16 1.30
CA TYR A 866 11.59 -21.44 0.78
C TYR A 866 12.84 -21.81 1.57
N ASP A 867 13.85 -22.39 0.92
CA ASP A 867 15.13 -22.73 1.54
C ASP A 867 15.01 -23.62 2.79
N VAL A 868 14.09 -24.59 2.75
CA VAL A 868 13.86 -25.51 3.85
C VAL A 868 14.85 -26.67 3.80
N GLN A 869 15.37 -27.08 4.95
CA GLN A 869 16.20 -28.27 5.11
C GLN A 869 15.38 -29.31 5.89
N CYS A 870 15.00 -30.41 5.25
CA CYS A 870 14.15 -31.43 5.85
C CYS A 870 14.55 -32.83 5.36
N GLN A 871 15.32 -33.57 6.14
CA GLN A 871 15.74 -34.93 5.72
C GLN A 871 14.60 -35.96 5.81
N ALA A 872 13.60 -35.71 6.65
CA ALA A 872 12.42 -36.56 6.78
C ALA A 872 11.47 -36.40 5.57
N PRO A 873 10.57 -37.37 5.32
CA PRO A 873 9.63 -37.31 4.20
C PRO A 873 8.70 -36.08 4.26
N VAL A 874 8.30 -35.59 3.09
CA VAL A 874 7.35 -34.48 2.93
C VAL A 874 6.11 -34.93 2.18
N LEU A 875 4.92 -34.56 2.63
CA LEU A 875 3.64 -34.94 2.02
C LEU A 875 2.74 -33.74 1.74
N PHE A 876 2.14 -33.70 0.54
CA PHE A 876 1.03 -32.82 0.20
C PHE A 876 -0.14 -33.64 -0.34
N TYR A 877 -1.33 -33.46 0.25
CA TYR A 877 -2.53 -34.24 -0.02
C TYR A 877 -3.83 -33.41 0.09
N GLY A 878 -4.90 -33.88 -0.55
CA GLY A 878 -6.24 -33.30 -0.46
C GLY A 878 -6.45 -32.04 -1.31
N PRO A 879 -7.58 -31.34 -1.14
CA PRO A 879 -7.88 -30.12 -1.89
C PRO A 879 -6.88 -29.01 -1.58
N MET A 880 -6.03 -28.72 -2.56
CA MET A 880 -5.05 -27.64 -2.49
C MET A 880 -5.07 -26.85 -3.79
N GLU A 881 -5.04 -25.53 -3.74
CA GLU A 881 -5.02 -24.74 -4.99
C GLU A 881 -3.59 -24.56 -5.52
N SER A 882 -2.62 -24.36 -4.62
CA SER A 882 -1.25 -24.06 -5.02
C SER A 882 -0.20 -24.47 -3.97
N VAL A 883 0.89 -25.07 -4.45
CA VAL A 883 2.05 -25.48 -3.64
C VAL A 883 3.34 -25.00 -4.32
N ARG A 884 4.22 -24.37 -3.56
CA ARG A 884 5.52 -23.88 -4.07
C ARG A 884 6.67 -24.35 -3.19
N ILE A 885 7.68 -24.98 -3.80
CA ILE A 885 8.91 -25.38 -3.11
C ILE A 885 10.08 -24.76 -3.86
N VAL A 886 10.80 -23.83 -3.22
CA VAL A 886 11.89 -23.06 -3.85
C VAL A 886 13.15 -23.08 -3.00
N GLY A 887 14.22 -23.69 -3.49
CA GLY A 887 15.43 -23.87 -2.69
C GLY A 887 15.28 -24.98 -1.64
N GLY A 888 16.39 -25.41 -1.06
CA GLY A 888 16.40 -26.34 0.07
C GLY A 888 16.76 -27.78 -0.27
N ARG A 889 16.80 -28.61 0.78
CA ARG A 889 17.18 -30.03 0.75
C ARG A 889 16.12 -30.86 1.44
N PHE A 890 15.61 -31.86 0.74
CA PHE A 890 14.47 -32.66 1.20
C PHE A 890 14.79 -34.16 1.21
N GLY A 891 14.09 -34.90 2.06
CA GLY A 891 13.94 -36.34 1.95
C GLY A 891 13.12 -36.71 0.71
N VAL A 892 12.26 -37.72 0.84
CA VAL A 892 11.31 -38.05 -0.23
C VAL A 892 10.14 -37.07 -0.18
N ILE A 893 9.77 -36.50 -1.33
CA ILE A 893 8.59 -35.63 -1.46
C ILE A 893 7.46 -36.43 -2.11
N HIS A 894 6.29 -36.43 -1.48
CA HIS A 894 5.07 -37.07 -1.95
C HIS A 894 4.02 -36.01 -2.30
N LEU A 895 3.58 -35.99 -3.55
CA LEU A 895 2.59 -35.05 -4.07
C LEU A 895 1.37 -35.81 -4.60
N GLY A 896 0.30 -35.85 -3.81
CA GLY A 896 -0.90 -36.62 -4.15
C GLY A 896 -0.84 -38.08 -3.68
N TRP A 897 -0.58 -38.26 -2.38
CA TRP A 897 -0.68 -39.54 -1.69
C TRP A 897 -1.55 -39.36 -0.45
N ASP A 898 -2.40 -40.33 -0.15
CA ASP A 898 -3.11 -40.35 1.12
C ASP A 898 -2.10 -40.35 2.28
N TYR A 899 -2.45 -39.71 3.40
CA TYR A 899 -1.66 -39.78 4.62
C TYR A 899 -1.45 -41.22 5.09
N GLY A 900 -2.39 -42.14 4.83
CA GLY A 900 -2.31 -43.56 5.21
C GLY A 900 -2.52 -43.79 6.71
N SER A 901 -2.34 -45.03 7.19
CA SER A 901 -2.49 -45.32 8.62
C SER A 901 -1.41 -44.63 9.46
N LYS A 902 -1.77 -44.19 10.68
CA LYS A 902 -0.82 -43.62 11.65
C LYS A 902 0.27 -44.63 12.08
N SER A 903 0.01 -45.94 11.93
CA SER A 903 0.95 -47.01 12.26
C SER A 903 1.97 -47.34 11.17
N SER A 904 1.73 -46.89 9.93
CA SER A 904 2.65 -47.09 8.81
C SER A 904 3.55 -45.87 8.61
N ARG A 905 4.83 -46.13 8.32
CA ARG A 905 5.79 -45.08 7.93
C ARG A 905 5.65 -44.67 6.45
N GLU A 906 5.07 -45.53 5.63
CA GLU A 906 4.85 -45.24 4.22
C GLU A 906 3.55 -44.43 4.04
N PRO A 907 3.46 -43.59 2.98
CA PRO A 907 2.20 -43.00 2.58
C PRO A 907 1.15 -44.07 2.25
N GLY A 908 -0.12 -43.68 2.24
CA GLY A 908 -1.22 -44.53 1.77
C GLY A 908 -1.26 -44.66 0.24
N GLU A 909 -2.43 -44.95 -0.30
CA GLU A 909 -2.61 -45.08 -1.76
C GLU A 909 -2.39 -43.74 -2.50
N PRO A 910 -1.93 -43.78 -3.76
CA PRO A 910 -1.91 -42.59 -4.61
C PRO A 910 -3.31 -41.98 -4.69
N ARG A 911 -3.41 -40.67 -4.46
CA ARG A 911 -4.64 -39.89 -4.61
C ARG A 911 -4.33 -38.54 -5.26
N PRO A 912 -4.94 -38.18 -6.40
CA PRO A 912 -4.52 -37.00 -7.12
C PRO A 912 -4.77 -35.72 -6.32
N LEU A 913 -3.86 -34.76 -6.45
CA LEU A 913 -4.08 -33.40 -5.99
C LEU A 913 -5.08 -32.71 -6.94
N THR A 914 -6.31 -32.49 -6.48
CA THR A 914 -7.41 -31.97 -7.30
C THR A 914 -7.24 -30.47 -7.58
N ASP A 915 -7.18 -30.10 -8.86
CA ASP A 915 -7.03 -28.72 -9.35
C ASP A 915 -5.79 -27.96 -8.82
N THR A 916 -4.77 -28.69 -8.36
CA THR A 916 -3.60 -28.10 -7.72
C THR A 916 -2.52 -27.73 -8.72
N ARG A 917 -1.95 -26.52 -8.58
CA ARG A 917 -0.73 -26.11 -9.27
C ARG A 917 0.47 -26.31 -8.35
N VAL A 918 1.44 -27.11 -8.76
CA VAL A 918 2.66 -27.37 -7.99
C VAL A 918 3.88 -26.87 -8.75
N TRP A 919 4.70 -26.06 -8.08
CA TRP A 919 5.99 -25.61 -8.59
C TRP A 919 7.13 -26.04 -7.67
N ILE A 920 8.10 -26.75 -8.22
CA ILE A 920 9.34 -27.11 -7.52
C ILE A 920 10.50 -26.50 -8.29
N ARG A 921 11.32 -25.68 -7.61
CA ARG A 921 12.44 -24.98 -8.25
C ARG A 921 13.70 -24.94 -7.38
N ASN A 922 14.86 -25.22 -7.97
CA ASN A 922 16.15 -25.16 -7.28
C ASN A 922 16.20 -26.05 -6.03
N VAL A 923 15.67 -27.27 -6.13
CA VAL A 923 15.50 -28.19 -5.00
C VAL A 923 16.41 -29.40 -5.15
N GLN A 924 17.00 -29.84 -4.03
CA GLN A 924 17.58 -31.17 -3.92
C GLN A 924 16.66 -32.08 -3.11
N ALA A 925 16.37 -33.29 -3.59
CA ALA A 925 15.57 -34.27 -2.86
C ALA A 925 16.08 -35.70 -3.04
N ARG A 926 15.72 -36.59 -2.10
CA ARG A 926 16.04 -38.03 -2.14
C ARG A 926 15.19 -38.81 -3.15
N GLY A 927 13.99 -38.33 -3.40
CA GLY A 927 13.03 -38.97 -4.29
C GLY A 927 11.78 -38.11 -4.42
N LEU A 928 11.02 -38.33 -5.48
CA LEU A 928 9.81 -37.57 -5.76
C LEU A 928 8.70 -38.48 -6.30
N ASN A 929 7.57 -38.49 -5.61
CA ASN A 929 6.37 -39.19 -6.02
C ASN A 929 5.30 -38.17 -6.42
N ILE A 930 4.73 -38.30 -7.62
CA ILE A 930 3.71 -37.39 -8.18
C ILE A 930 2.49 -38.18 -8.66
N HIS A 931 1.30 -37.88 -8.14
CA HIS A 931 0.07 -38.36 -8.75
C HIS A 931 -0.58 -37.20 -9.50
N ALA A 932 -0.44 -37.22 -10.83
CA ALA A 932 -0.80 -36.10 -11.67
C ALA A 932 -2.20 -36.20 -12.29
N GLY A 933 -3.07 -37.09 -11.82
CA GLY A 933 -4.40 -37.31 -12.41
C GLY A 933 -5.27 -36.04 -12.46
N ALA A 934 -5.16 -35.16 -11.46
CA ALA A 934 -5.98 -33.95 -11.35
C ALA A 934 -5.19 -32.64 -11.15
N GLY A 935 -3.85 -32.68 -10.99
CA GLY A 935 -3.01 -31.50 -10.77
C GLY A 935 -2.14 -31.13 -11.98
N ARG A 936 -1.42 -30.01 -11.90
CA ARG A 936 -0.37 -29.61 -12.86
C ARG A 936 0.93 -29.34 -12.12
N PHE A 937 2.02 -29.92 -12.61
CA PHE A 937 3.31 -29.99 -11.92
C PHE A 937 4.40 -29.41 -12.81
N THR A 938 5.14 -28.44 -12.30
CA THR A 938 6.26 -27.81 -13.00
C THR A 938 7.50 -27.89 -12.13
N LEU A 939 8.47 -28.66 -12.60
CA LEU A 939 9.75 -28.89 -11.94
C LEU A 939 10.85 -28.27 -12.78
N SER A 940 11.68 -27.44 -12.15
CA SER A 940 12.80 -26.76 -12.81
C SER A 940 14.03 -26.74 -11.92
N ASN A 941 15.21 -27.06 -12.46
CA ASN A 941 16.46 -27.05 -11.68
C ASN A 941 16.36 -27.94 -10.43
N VAL A 942 15.91 -29.19 -10.62
CA VAL A 942 15.74 -30.14 -9.52
C VAL A 942 16.82 -31.22 -9.60
N LEU A 943 17.53 -31.43 -8.50
CA LEU A 943 18.45 -32.54 -8.31
C LEU A 943 17.75 -33.62 -7.49
N ILE A 944 17.44 -34.74 -8.12
CA ILE A 944 16.98 -35.95 -7.44
C ILE A 944 18.13 -36.93 -7.39
N ASP A 945 18.57 -37.24 -6.18
CA ASP A 945 19.58 -38.26 -5.94
C ASP A 945 18.96 -39.37 -5.10
N ALA A 946 18.77 -40.54 -5.72
CA ALA A 946 18.27 -41.75 -5.05
C ALA A 946 19.37 -42.53 -4.30
N SER A 947 20.65 -42.13 -4.38
CA SER A 947 21.78 -42.81 -3.73
C SER A 947 21.84 -42.53 -2.22
N GLY A 948 21.70 -43.55 -1.38
CA GLY A 948 21.71 -43.33 0.07
C GLY A 948 21.42 -44.58 0.87
N LYS A 949 21.56 -44.49 2.20
CA LYS A 949 21.43 -45.63 3.11
C LYS A 949 20.04 -46.27 3.09
N THR A 950 18.99 -45.47 2.89
CA THR A 950 17.62 -45.96 2.72
C THR A 950 17.33 -46.09 1.23
N PRO A 951 17.08 -47.31 0.73
CA PRO A 951 16.77 -47.53 -0.68
C PRO A 951 15.45 -46.87 -1.06
N VAL A 952 15.43 -46.16 -2.19
CA VAL A 952 14.20 -45.80 -2.91
C VAL A 952 14.14 -46.64 -4.17
N SER A 953 12.95 -47.18 -4.50
CA SER A 953 12.77 -48.04 -5.68
C SER A 953 12.90 -47.27 -6.99
N HIS A 954 12.62 -45.97 -6.96
CA HIS A 954 12.64 -45.06 -8.09
C HIS A 954 13.10 -43.68 -7.63
N ALA A 955 13.81 -42.93 -8.48
CA ALA A 955 14.16 -41.54 -8.18
C ALA A 955 12.93 -40.62 -8.35
N VAL A 956 12.25 -40.71 -9.49
CA VAL A 956 10.97 -40.01 -9.73
C VAL A 956 9.89 -41.01 -10.15
N ARG A 957 8.74 -40.98 -9.50
CA ARG A 957 7.56 -41.79 -9.83
C ARG A 957 6.38 -40.88 -10.18
N ILE A 958 5.75 -41.11 -11.33
CA ILE A 958 4.59 -40.35 -11.80
C ILE A 958 3.43 -41.30 -12.09
N VAL A 959 2.28 -41.05 -11.44
CA VAL A 959 1.05 -41.84 -11.57
C VAL A 959 -0.03 -40.99 -12.25
N GLY A 960 -0.46 -41.43 -13.43
CA GLY A 960 -1.49 -40.80 -14.26
C GLY A 960 -1.20 -39.36 -14.69
N GLY A 961 -2.09 -38.80 -15.51
CA GLY A 961 -2.06 -37.40 -15.91
C GLY A 961 -1.27 -37.13 -17.19
N ARG A 962 -1.93 -37.29 -18.35
CA ARG A 962 -1.35 -36.94 -19.65
C ARG A 962 -0.97 -35.46 -19.75
N ASN A 963 0.29 -35.16 -20.08
CA ASN A 963 0.83 -33.79 -20.26
C ASN A 963 0.69 -32.85 -19.05
N ARG A 964 0.55 -33.40 -17.83
CA ARG A 964 0.36 -32.62 -16.61
C ARG A 964 1.63 -32.37 -15.81
N VAL A 965 2.71 -33.09 -16.12
CA VAL A 965 4.01 -32.94 -15.45
C VAL A 965 5.06 -32.44 -16.45
N GLY A 966 5.72 -31.34 -16.12
CA GLY A 966 6.86 -30.81 -16.85
C GLY A 966 8.12 -30.86 -15.99
N LEU A 967 9.19 -31.44 -16.53
CA LEU A 967 10.52 -31.50 -15.94
C LEU A 967 11.49 -30.75 -16.86
N SER A 968 12.21 -29.78 -16.30
CA SER A 968 13.14 -28.94 -17.06
C SER A 968 14.43 -28.75 -16.29
N ASN A 969 15.59 -28.87 -16.96
CA ASN A 969 16.90 -28.69 -16.33
C ASN A 969 17.04 -29.51 -15.03
N CYS A 970 16.61 -30.78 -15.06
CA CYS A 970 16.65 -31.65 -13.90
C CYS A 970 17.79 -32.66 -14.03
N THR A 971 18.43 -32.98 -12.91
CA THR A 971 19.38 -34.10 -12.82
C THR A 971 18.75 -35.15 -11.93
N ILE A 972 18.47 -36.32 -12.51
CA ILE A 972 17.81 -37.43 -11.85
C ILE A 972 18.75 -38.62 -11.90
N THR A 973 19.20 -39.11 -10.75
CA THR A 973 19.98 -40.33 -10.66
C THR A 973 19.26 -41.38 -9.82
N GLY A 974 18.97 -42.52 -10.45
CA GLY A 974 18.44 -43.73 -9.84
C GLY A 974 19.51 -44.59 -9.15
N ALA A 975 20.81 -44.24 -9.26
CA ALA A 975 21.93 -44.95 -8.63
C ALA A 975 21.88 -46.50 -8.74
N GLY A 976 21.56 -47.03 -9.92
CA GLY A 976 21.39 -48.47 -10.16
C GLY A 976 19.95 -48.99 -10.01
N LYS A 977 18.98 -48.11 -9.76
CA LYS A 977 17.54 -48.33 -9.79
C LYS A 977 16.91 -47.56 -10.96
N ILE A 978 15.58 -47.46 -10.95
CA ILE A 978 14.81 -46.77 -11.99
C ILE A 978 14.92 -45.25 -11.78
N GLY A 979 15.32 -44.53 -12.82
CA GLY A 979 15.41 -43.08 -12.80
C GLY A 979 14.02 -42.43 -12.82
N LEU A 980 13.19 -42.82 -13.79
CA LEU A 980 11.84 -42.31 -13.96
C LEU A 980 10.86 -43.49 -14.15
N ALA A 981 9.88 -43.61 -13.25
CA ALA A 981 8.78 -44.56 -13.36
C ALA A 981 7.48 -43.85 -13.72
N LEU A 982 6.80 -44.36 -14.75
CA LEU A 982 5.53 -43.84 -15.24
C LEU A 982 4.47 -44.93 -15.15
N GLU A 983 3.30 -44.58 -14.61
CA GLU A 983 2.18 -45.50 -14.43
C GLU A 983 0.88 -44.88 -14.97
N GLY A 984 0.00 -45.71 -15.55
CA GLY A 984 -1.26 -45.25 -16.14
C GLY A 984 -1.06 -44.35 -17.38
N ASP A 985 -1.87 -43.31 -17.54
CA ASP A 985 -1.79 -42.39 -18.69
C ASP A 985 -0.71 -41.29 -18.54
N ALA A 986 0.21 -41.44 -17.58
CA ALA A 986 1.28 -40.48 -17.33
C ALA A 986 2.12 -40.22 -18.58
N ALA A 987 2.19 -38.97 -19.00
CA ALA A 987 2.95 -38.54 -20.17
C ALA A 987 3.67 -37.21 -19.86
N PRO A 988 4.79 -37.24 -19.11
CA PRO A 988 5.51 -36.03 -18.78
C PRO A 988 6.26 -35.45 -20.00
N ARG A 989 6.44 -34.13 -19.98
CA ARG A 989 7.38 -33.45 -20.87
C ARG A 989 8.69 -33.24 -20.13
N VAL A 990 9.78 -33.81 -20.65
CA VAL A 990 11.12 -33.73 -20.06
C VAL A 990 12.04 -32.98 -21.03
N VAL A 991 12.69 -31.92 -20.55
CA VAL A 991 13.53 -31.05 -21.38
C VAL A 991 14.82 -30.71 -20.65
N ASP A 992 15.92 -30.59 -21.39
CA ASP A 992 17.24 -30.14 -20.89
C ASP A 992 17.71 -30.92 -19.65
N SER A 993 17.41 -32.22 -19.56
CA SER A 993 17.57 -32.99 -18.31
C SER A 993 18.53 -34.17 -18.46
N ILE A 994 19.21 -34.51 -17.38
CA ILE A 994 20.08 -35.68 -17.26
C ILE A 994 19.34 -36.74 -16.45
N ILE A 995 19.17 -37.92 -17.03
CA ILE A 995 18.54 -39.06 -16.35
C ILE A 995 19.49 -40.26 -16.40
N TRP A 996 19.94 -40.66 -15.22
CA TRP A 996 20.82 -41.79 -14.98
C TRP A 996 20.12 -42.87 -14.15
N GLY A 997 20.38 -44.14 -14.44
CA GLY A 997 19.56 -45.30 -14.05
C GLY A 997 18.69 -45.77 -15.22
N SER A 998 17.97 -46.90 -15.07
CA SER A 998 17.03 -47.34 -16.11
C SER A 998 16.01 -46.22 -16.36
N PRO A 999 16.02 -45.56 -17.53
CA PRO A 999 15.27 -44.32 -17.76
C PRO A 999 13.76 -44.60 -17.80
N LEU A 1000 13.37 -45.84 -18.07
CA LEU A 1000 12.02 -46.37 -17.92
C LEU A 1000 12.11 -47.88 -17.60
N ALA A 1001 11.65 -48.31 -16.43
CA ALA A 1001 11.11 -49.66 -16.31
C ALA A 1001 9.64 -49.58 -16.73
N VAL A 1002 9.34 -50.21 -17.86
CA VAL A 1002 8.02 -50.29 -18.47
C VAL A 1002 7.03 -50.99 -17.52
N GLY A 1003 6.19 -50.21 -16.86
CA GLY A 1003 4.78 -50.52 -16.64
C GLY A 1003 3.99 -49.66 -17.61
N LEU A 1004 3.99 -50.01 -18.91
CA LEU A 1004 3.32 -49.25 -19.96
C LEU A 1004 1.83 -49.12 -19.63
N GLY A 1005 1.43 -47.99 -19.08
CA GLY A 1005 0.10 -47.47 -19.34
C GLY A 1005 0.08 -46.70 -20.66
N SER A 1006 -1.09 -46.24 -21.08
CA SER A 1006 -1.38 -45.70 -22.42
C SER A 1006 -0.76 -44.32 -22.75
N GLY A 1007 0.08 -43.76 -21.88
CA GLY A 1007 0.74 -42.45 -22.06
C GLY A 1007 2.13 -42.55 -22.71
N GLN A 1008 2.49 -41.57 -23.56
CA GLN A 1008 3.83 -41.46 -24.17
C GLN A 1008 4.55 -40.21 -23.65
N ALA A 1009 5.66 -40.38 -22.91
CA ALA A 1009 6.51 -39.27 -22.49
C ALA A 1009 7.23 -38.63 -23.69
N THR A 1010 7.61 -37.36 -23.57
CA THR A 1010 8.42 -36.68 -24.61
C THR A 1010 9.72 -36.15 -24.03
N PHE A 1011 10.83 -36.37 -24.74
CA PHE A 1011 12.17 -35.93 -24.36
C PHE A 1011 12.72 -34.94 -25.38
N SER A 1012 13.40 -33.90 -24.92
CA SER A 1012 14.05 -32.92 -25.79
C SER A 1012 15.33 -32.39 -25.14
N HIS A 1013 16.46 -32.51 -25.83
CA HIS A 1013 17.76 -32.01 -25.35
C HIS A 1013 18.21 -32.64 -24.02
N CYS A 1014 17.91 -33.93 -23.85
CA CYS A 1014 18.24 -34.72 -22.66
C CYS A 1014 19.45 -35.63 -22.91
N CYS A 1015 20.14 -35.98 -21.82
CA CYS A 1015 21.11 -37.08 -21.76
C CYS A 1015 20.47 -38.23 -20.96
N LEU A 1016 20.28 -39.38 -21.61
CA LEU A 1016 19.55 -40.51 -21.06
C LEU A 1016 20.42 -41.77 -21.12
N GLN A 1017 20.74 -42.36 -19.97
CA GLN A 1017 21.44 -43.66 -19.93
C GLN A 1017 20.61 -44.71 -20.67
N GLY A 1018 21.13 -45.24 -21.77
CA GLY A 1018 20.44 -46.24 -22.60
C GLY A 1018 19.46 -45.67 -23.65
N GLY A 1019 19.48 -44.35 -23.88
CA GLY A 1019 18.73 -43.69 -24.95
C GLY A 1019 17.24 -43.44 -24.66
N VAL A 1020 16.56 -42.84 -25.64
CA VAL A 1020 15.12 -42.55 -25.56
C VAL A 1020 14.33 -43.87 -25.65
N PRO A 1021 13.49 -44.21 -24.65
CA PRO A 1021 12.81 -45.50 -24.63
C PRO A 1021 11.82 -45.69 -25.78
N LYS A 1022 11.73 -46.92 -26.30
CA LYS A 1022 10.83 -47.29 -27.40
C LYS A 1022 9.38 -46.96 -27.04
N GLY A 1023 8.74 -46.09 -27.82
CA GLY A 1023 7.37 -45.61 -27.60
C GLY A 1023 7.26 -44.24 -26.92
N ALA A 1024 8.37 -43.65 -26.46
CA ALA A 1024 8.44 -42.23 -26.09
C ALA A 1024 8.68 -41.36 -27.33
N GLY A 1025 8.24 -40.10 -27.28
CA GLY A 1025 8.49 -39.13 -28.33
C GLY A 1025 9.87 -38.48 -28.20
N ASP A 1026 10.75 -38.73 -29.17
CA ASP A 1026 12.00 -38.01 -29.33
C ASP A 1026 11.77 -36.74 -30.15
N ARG A 1027 11.97 -35.55 -29.56
CA ARG A 1027 11.65 -34.24 -30.18
C ARG A 1027 12.84 -33.27 -30.23
N GLY A 1028 14.07 -33.74 -30.03
CA GLY A 1028 15.27 -32.88 -30.07
C GLY A 1028 16.57 -33.70 -30.21
N ASN A 1029 17.73 -33.05 -30.17
CA ASN A 1029 19.04 -33.73 -30.23
C ASN A 1029 19.37 -34.44 -28.90
N ASN A 1030 18.58 -35.44 -28.51
CA ASN A 1030 18.80 -36.26 -27.31
C ASN A 1030 20.03 -37.15 -27.50
N GLN A 1031 20.78 -37.37 -26.41
CA GLN A 1031 21.95 -38.25 -26.40
C GLN A 1031 21.66 -39.53 -25.61
N ASP A 1032 22.06 -40.67 -26.18
CA ASP A 1032 21.95 -42.02 -25.62
C ASP A 1032 23.25 -42.53 -25.00
N THR A 1033 24.27 -41.66 -24.97
CA THR A 1033 25.55 -41.97 -24.36
C THR A 1033 25.38 -42.16 -22.87
N ASP A 1034 26.04 -43.17 -22.34
CA ASP A 1034 26.17 -43.36 -20.90
C ASP A 1034 27.11 -42.26 -20.40
N PRO A 1035 26.65 -41.21 -19.68
CA PRO A 1035 27.58 -40.21 -19.16
C PRO A 1035 28.58 -40.89 -18.22
N GLN A 1036 29.83 -41.08 -18.65
CA GLN A 1036 30.83 -41.73 -17.81
C GLN A 1036 31.20 -40.79 -16.66
N PHE A 1037 30.78 -41.15 -15.45
CA PHE A 1037 31.18 -40.50 -14.21
C PHE A 1037 32.53 -41.06 -13.76
N TRP A 1038 33.63 -40.41 -14.13
CA TRP A 1038 34.96 -40.85 -13.70
C TRP A 1038 35.26 -40.32 -12.29
N LYS A 1039 35.53 -41.25 -11.35
CA LYS A 1039 36.02 -40.91 -10.01
C LYS A 1039 37.53 -40.75 -10.05
N VAL A 1040 38.00 -39.52 -10.23
CA VAL A 1040 39.43 -39.21 -10.03
C VAL A 1040 39.67 -39.05 -8.52
N ALA A 1041 40.81 -39.52 -8.02
CA ALA A 1041 41.10 -39.60 -6.58
C ALA A 1041 40.67 -38.34 -5.81
N GLY A 1042 39.93 -38.53 -4.70
CA GLY A 1042 39.47 -37.42 -3.84
C GLY A 1042 38.08 -36.83 -4.16
N ARG A 1043 37.07 -37.69 -4.39
CA ARG A 1043 35.62 -37.34 -4.43
C ARG A 1043 35.17 -36.33 -5.50
N ARG A 1044 35.81 -36.29 -6.66
CA ARG A 1044 35.29 -35.58 -7.85
C ARG A 1044 34.71 -36.57 -8.86
N PHE A 1045 33.65 -36.17 -9.55
CA PHE A 1045 33.12 -36.84 -10.73
C PHE A 1045 33.28 -35.91 -11.93
N LEU A 1046 33.88 -36.39 -13.02
CA LEU A 1046 33.91 -35.71 -14.31
C LEU A 1046 32.96 -36.44 -15.28
N LEU A 1047 32.22 -35.68 -16.10
CA LEU A 1047 31.52 -36.20 -17.28
C LEU A 1047 32.50 -36.13 -18.46
N SER A 1048 32.89 -37.28 -19.02
CA SER A 1048 33.70 -37.35 -20.24
C SER A 1048 33.10 -38.38 -21.19
N ASP A 1049 33.18 -38.14 -22.49
CA ASP A 1049 32.89 -39.12 -23.54
C ASP A 1049 34.15 -39.89 -24.01
N LYS A 1050 35.37 -39.59 -23.50
CA LYS A 1050 36.61 -40.30 -23.88
C LYS A 1050 37.70 -40.43 -22.78
N PRO A 1051 38.63 -41.42 -22.88
CA PRO A 1051 39.77 -41.58 -21.95
C PRO A 1051 40.84 -40.47 -22.08
N ALA A 1052 41.75 -40.44 -21.10
CA ALA A 1052 42.48 -39.30 -20.58
C ALA A 1052 43.58 -38.61 -21.46
N ASP A 1053 43.57 -38.71 -22.80
CA ASP A 1053 44.74 -38.28 -23.59
C ASP A 1053 44.50 -37.49 -24.90
N GLY A 1054 43.28 -37.10 -25.28
CA GLY A 1054 43.18 -36.25 -26.48
C GLY A 1054 41.81 -35.75 -26.90
N ARG A 1055 41.52 -34.51 -26.52
CA ARG A 1055 40.64 -33.51 -27.16
C ARG A 1055 39.40 -34.05 -27.88
N GLY A 1056 38.34 -34.13 -27.10
CA GLY A 1056 36.95 -34.15 -27.52
C GLY A 1056 36.13 -34.32 -26.25
N ALA A 1057 35.70 -33.21 -25.65
CA ALA A 1057 34.80 -33.21 -24.51
C ALA A 1057 33.40 -32.90 -25.05
N SER A 1058 32.45 -33.82 -24.87
CA SER A 1058 31.02 -33.54 -25.08
C SER A 1058 30.60 -32.37 -24.17
N PRO A 1059 29.80 -31.41 -24.67
CA PRO A 1059 29.51 -30.19 -23.92
C PRO A 1059 28.72 -30.58 -22.68
N CYS A 1060 29.34 -30.40 -21.52
CA CYS A 1060 28.66 -30.41 -20.24
C CYS A 1060 29.14 -29.16 -19.50
N ILE A 1061 28.33 -28.10 -19.63
CA ILE A 1061 27.94 -27.20 -18.56
C ILE A 1061 29.05 -26.43 -17.83
N ASP A 1062 29.03 -25.10 -17.98
CA ASP A 1062 29.66 -24.14 -17.09
C ASP A 1062 28.58 -23.45 -16.21
N ALA A 1063 28.78 -23.53 -14.89
CA ALA A 1063 27.95 -22.92 -13.85
C ALA A 1063 28.49 -21.53 -13.49
N GLY A 1064 27.72 -20.49 -13.85
CA GLY A 1064 28.13 -19.12 -13.60
C GLY A 1064 27.00 -18.14 -13.26
N SER A 1065 25.79 -18.61 -12.93
CA SER A 1065 24.74 -17.67 -12.54
C SER A 1065 24.99 -17.14 -11.12
N ARG A 1066 24.96 -15.81 -10.97
CA ARG A 1066 25.07 -15.04 -9.70
C ARG A 1066 24.17 -15.54 -8.55
N LEU A 1067 23.26 -16.49 -8.79
CA LEU A 1067 22.41 -17.12 -7.78
C LEU A 1067 23.13 -18.20 -6.93
N GLY A 1068 24.13 -18.92 -7.48
CA GLY A 1068 24.87 -19.97 -6.76
C GLY A 1068 25.74 -19.40 -5.63
N ALA A 1069 26.48 -18.33 -5.95
CA ALA A 1069 27.28 -17.56 -5.01
C ALA A 1069 26.46 -16.84 -3.92
N PHE A 1070 25.16 -16.57 -4.15
CA PHE A 1070 24.29 -15.88 -3.18
C PHE A 1070 23.72 -16.82 -2.09
N ARG A 1071 23.85 -18.14 -2.24
CA ARG A 1071 23.25 -19.14 -1.33
C ARG A 1071 24.22 -20.18 -0.75
N GLY A 1072 25.53 -20.06 -1.02
CA GLY A 1072 26.52 -21.01 -0.51
C GLY A 1072 26.40 -22.41 -1.09
N PHE A 1073 25.81 -22.55 -2.29
CA PHE A 1073 25.79 -23.84 -3.00
C PHE A 1073 27.18 -24.26 -3.50
N ASP A 1074 28.11 -23.32 -3.60
CA ASP A 1074 29.54 -23.59 -3.86
C ASP A 1074 30.21 -24.27 -2.65
N GLU A 1075 29.73 -24.04 -1.42
CA GLU A 1075 30.34 -24.60 -0.19
C GLU A 1075 29.80 -26.00 0.16
N LEU A 1076 28.53 -26.30 -0.13
CA LEU A 1076 27.83 -27.50 0.37
C LEU A 1076 27.97 -28.77 -0.48
N THR A 1077 28.84 -28.78 -1.49
CA THR A 1077 29.35 -30.00 -2.11
C THR A 1077 30.69 -30.46 -1.52
N THR A 1078 31.24 -29.77 -0.51
CA THR A 1078 32.52 -30.19 0.07
C THR A 1078 32.40 -31.19 1.24
N ARG A 1079 32.67 -32.46 0.88
CA ARG A 1079 33.54 -33.42 1.60
C ARG A 1079 32.99 -34.25 2.75
N ALA A 1080 33.26 -35.55 2.66
CA ALA A 1080 33.34 -36.47 3.79
C ALA A 1080 34.82 -36.88 4.11
N ASP A 1081 35.84 -36.08 3.74
CA ASP A 1081 37.29 -36.46 3.77
C ASP A 1081 38.27 -35.45 4.41
N GLY A 1082 37.81 -34.32 4.95
CA GLY A 1082 38.67 -33.55 5.87
C GLY A 1082 39.69 -32.57 5.28
N GLY A 1083 39.59 -32.15 4.01
CA GLY A 1083 39.52 -30.68 3.85
C GLY A 1083 40.37 -29.85 2.89
N ARG A 1084 40.25 -28.53 3.08
CA ARG A 1084 40.59 -27.33 2.27
C ARG A 1084 40.25 -27.31 0.77
N ASP A 1085 39.29 -26.44 0.48
CA ASP A 1085 38.55 -26.19 -0.76
C ASP A 1085 39.36 -25.45 -1.85
N THR A 1086 39.09 -25.74 -3.13
CA THR A 1086 39.72 -25.10 -4.31
C THR A 1086 38.72 -24.51 -5.32
N GLY A 1087 37.41 -24.51 -5.04
CA GLY A 1087 36.42 -23.65 -5.72
C GLY A 1087 36.05 -23.94 -7.19
N LYS A 1088 36.04 -25.19 -7.68
CA LYS A 1088 35.60 -25.52 -9.06
C LYS A 1088 35.03 -26.95 -9.20
N THR A 1089 33.70 -27.19 -9.24
CA THR A 1089 32.98 -28.29 -9.99
C THR A 1089 31.42 -28.14 -9.93
N ASP A 1090 30.72 -28.41 -11.05
CA ASP A 1090 29.46 -27.80 -11.58
C ASP A 1090 28.36 -28.80 -12.13
N LEU A 1091 27.08 -28.36 -12.39
CA LEU A 1091 25.98 -29.03 -13.19
C LEU A 1091 24.84 -28.07 -13.75
N GLY A 1092 24.23 -28.33 -14.95
CA GLY A 1092 23.15 -27.56 -15.73
C GLY A 1092 23.43 -26.73 -17.06
N PHE A 1093 22.72 -26.96 -18.21
CA PHE A 1093 22.98 -26.39 -19.60
C PHE A 1093 22.21 -25.08 -19.98
N HIS A 1094 22.68 -24.32 -21.00
CA HIS A 1094 22.03 -23.13 -21.65
C HIS A 1094 22.13 -23.13 -23.20
N TYR A 1095 21.14 -22.52 -23.90
CA TYR A 1095 21.12 -22.20 -25.35
C TYR A 1095 21.74 -20.83 -25.70
N PRO A 1096 22.17 -20.59 -26.96
CA PRO A 1096 22.54 -19.26 -27.44
C PRO A 1096 21.31 -18.38 -27.67
N LEU A 1097 21.30 -17.21 -27.01
CA LEU A 1097 20.44 -16.08 -27.35
C LEU A 1097 20.85 -15.58 -28.74
N ASN A 1098 20.22 -16.09 -29.81
CA ASN A 1098 20.05 -15.44 -31.12
C ASN A 1098 19.30 -16.40 -32.09
N ALA A 1099 18.05 -16.74 -31.78
CA ALA A 1099 17.07 -17.26 -32.76
C ALA A 1099 15.65 -17.25 -32.15
N VAL A 1100 14.92 -16.15 -32.41
CA VAL A 1100 13.46 -16.02 -32.63
C VAL A 1100 12.45 -16.40 -31.52
N ASP A 1101 11.65 -15.37 -31.17
CA ASP A 1101 10.33 -15.27 -30.47
C ASP A 1101 10.18 -15.65 -28.97
#